data_AF-A0A4Y7TXD5-F1
#
_entry.id   AF-A0A4Y7TXD5-F1
#
_cell.length_a   1.000
_cell.length_b   1.000
_cell.length_c   1.000
_cell.angle_alpha   90.00
_cell.angle_beta   90.00
_cell.angle_gamma   90.00
#
_symmetry.space_group_name_H-M   'P 1'
#
loop_
_entity.id
_entity.type
_entity.pdbx_description
1 polymer ?
#
loop_
_entity_poly.entity_id
_entity_poly.type
_entity_poly.pdbx_seq_one_letter_code
_entity_poly.pdbx_strand_id
1 'polypeptide(L)'
;MPSDAPWRTVNDQAQPAWTTLGPQAQLEATRDHPPPPQSSHSSRISPPVTIAVPRFVLPAEALDAFSRSPSPAPQKLSPPPLSRSPSPSLSQKSSPLSSLPPSPRSQSPERPSSTVGGKGPPPGPDPKPKNDPKPKKDPKPKKDPKPKKDPKPKKDPKPKEDPRKSTKSAGKRGTREGKGDAKAEGSTKGNSENPNQEPSPVEIDLLTAGELEDIFEDLNLAGDGDPVNISANGIPFSPSEPDEPPSERMRRVRRDQPFVLWDIDGITEDYYPAVPVAEMALLEEFFGELESFYVEGKPRHVSSPNKSLFKRLAAEDKETIAPQEYRGSFSKKFFVVRKGSGKANPEFNERQLRKLLPLDKLMSFHDYSIEEDPEDPAYREVEGSFRQVLDEHRKGDEGKILNVLDIKRDGAIEDHPLFTDVEAYRETKNCRLPFGQFPFPIHDHAWWLVATKDARHGWHVDPAGLCTYIEVVVGLKLWAIAVPPPGSKKDPIAFFGDLTQFFKKWEQDKVNGERWRIEAVLLRPGDKLIFHPLCVHSVITIASAVCRGGHFYCSTTMAHTATSKVLTLLLENTITNSQHYRSQQLLQLQVAHHHNQLVCSPNGMGFEDLGYCFDQFSDWHSFIMLHVMATLGPVLDPRFYPNHRNYLTALEHDCVMLAYGRGAALQTMYLMDRLTCTKLCLPGSNTPIQPTVYFEETLLKQAIYLVQVFNAAQAEETREFSDLRKSDRPHLIRMLTEALGHRGHLVTLFKQRLSRLDLSQVKATPQCVPLAPKGTKTVRVPRMMPGGSNKITHDPDALIRFGLTPTLHPILRRYHQEVVVVKKERASTVGIGMSS
;
A
#
# COMPACT_ATOMS: atom_id res chain seq x y z
N MET A 1 -76.59 29.10 9.08
CA MET A 1 -75.47 29.47 9.96
C MET A 1 -74.19 28.86 9.40
N PRO A 2 -73.03 29.51 9.62
CA PRO A 2 -71.82 29.35 8.81
C PRO A 2 -70.85 28.36 9.49
N SER A 3 -69.53 28.25 9.25
CA SER A 3 -68.47 29.10 8.66
C SER A 3 -67.26 28.16 8.47
N ASP A 4 -66.58 28.02 7.34
CA ASP A 4 -65.72 28.93 6.57
C ASP A 4 -64.31 28.32 6.50
N ALA A 5 -63.60 28.63 5.41
CA ALA A 5 -62.17 28.34 5.21
C ALA A 5 -61.31 29.36 6.05
N PRO A 6 -59.95 29.42 6.01
CA PRO A 6 -59.06 28.90 4.96
C PRO A 6 -57.68 28.35 5.40
N TRP A 7 -56.95 27.82 4.42
CA TRP A 7 -55.48 27.95 4.36
C TRP A 7 -55.10 28.69 3.09
N ARG A 8 -54.44 29.84 3.23
CA ARG A 8 -53.89 30.66 2.13
C ARG A 8 -52.36 30.70 2.24
N THR A 9 -51.71 30.07 1.26
CA THR A 9 -50.61 30.59 0.41
C THR A 9 -49.49 31.49 0.97
N VAL A 10 -48.29 31.23 0.41
CA VAL A 10 -47.09 32.10 0.27
C VAL A 10 -46.09 32.10 1.44
N ASN A 11 -44.94 31.44 1.28
CA ASN A 11 -43.76 32.17 0.77
C ASN A 11 -42.72 31.26 0.09
N ASP A 12 -42.28 31.67 -1.10
CA ASP A 12 -41.15 31.07 -1.81
C ASP A 12 -39.83 31.67 -1.32
N GLN A 13 -38.79 30.85 -1.14
CA GLN A 13 -37.41 31.32 -1.30
C GLN A 13 -36.58 30.36 -2.16
N ALA A 14 -36.52 30.72 -3.44
CA ALA A 14 -35.37 30.62 -4.34
C ALA A 14 -34.42 29.40 -4.19
N GLN A 15 -34.66 28.38 -5.01
CA GLN A 15 -33.54 27.59 -5.56
C GLN A 15 -32.98 28.29 -6.81
N PRO A 16 -31.64 28.42 -6.98
CA PRO A 16 -31.06 28.92 -8.21
C PRO A 16 -31.15 27.85 -9.32
N ALA A 17 -31.89 28.15 -10.38
CA ALA A 17 -32.06 27.27 -11.53
C ALA A 17 -30.84 27.33 -12.47
N TRP A 18 -30.37 26.16 -12.93
CA TRP A 18 -29.33 26.05 -13.95
C TRP A 18 -29.92 26.16 -15.36
N THR A 19 -29.36 27.07 -16.18
CA THR A 19 -29.77 27.33 -17.56
C THR A 19 -29.01 26.49 -18.59
N THR A 20 -29.70 26.20 -19.71
CA THR A 20 -29.27 25.32 -20.81
C THR A 20 -28.85 26.09 -22.08
N LEU A 21 -28.41 25.31 -23.11
CA LEU A 21 -28.04 25.65 -24.50
C LEU A 21 -26.51 25.69 -24.75
N GLY A 22 -25.94 25.13 -25.83
CA GLY A 22 -26.53 24.46 -27.01
C GLY A 22 -25.58 23.41 -27.65
N PRO A 23 -25.94 22.85 -28.83
CA PRO A 23 -25.39 21.57 -29.31
C PRO A 23 -24.09 21.65 -30.13
N GLN A 24 -23.24 20.61 -30.02
CA GLN A 24 -22.11 20.35 -30.92
C GLN A 24 -22.50 19.40 -32.06
N ALA A 25 -21.87 19.57 -33.22
CA ALA A 25 -22.04 18.71 -34.39
C ALA A 25 -21.13 17.47 -34.36
N GLN A 26 -21.63 16.35 -34.88
CA GLN A 26 -20.85 15.12 -35.10
C GLN A 26 -20.08 15.18 -36.42
N LEU A 27 -18.98 14.44 -36.49
CA LEU A 27 -18.26 14.14 -37.74
C LEU A 27 -17.95 12.64 -37.79
N GLU A 28 -18.22 12.02 -38.94
CA GLU A 28 -18.26 10.57 -39.10
C GLU A 28 -16.88 9.94 -39.36
N ALA A 29 -16.83 8.62 -39.20
CA ALA A 29 -15.62 7.81 -39.31
C ALA A 29 -15.35 7.29 -40.73
N THR A 30 -14.09 6.98 -41.02
CA THR A 30 -13.70 6.03 -42.07
C THR A 30 -12.67 5.04 -41.53
N ARG A 31 -12.97 3.74 -41.67
CA ARG A 31 -12.02 2.63 -41.50
C ARG A 31 -11.22 2.44 -42.78
N ASP A 32 -10.03 1.82 -42.69
CA ASP A 32 -9.66 0.70 -43.56
C ASP A 32 -8.41 -0.04 -43.08
N HIS A 33 -8.42 -1.38 -43.19
CA HIS A 33 -7.31 -2.29 -42.92
C HIS A 33 -7.42 -3.54 -43.82
N PRO A 34 -6.32 -3.99 -44.47
CA PRO A 34 -6.21 -5.33 -45.02
C PRO A 34 -5.25 -6.24 -44.20
N PRO A 35 -5.40 -7.58 -44.24
CA PRO A 35 -4.70 -8.54 -43.38
C PRO A 35 -3.40 -9.12 -43.98
N PRO A 36 -2.54 -9.79 -43.17
CA PRO A 36 -1.28 -10.38 -43.62
C PRO A 36 -1.39 -11.87 -44.04
N PRO A 37 -0.43 -12.39 -44.85
CA PRO A 37 -0.32 -13.82 -45.14
C PRO A 37 0.51 -14.57 -44.08
N GLN A 38 0.11 -15.81 -43.81
CA GLN A 38 0.89 -16.77 -43.02
C GLN A 38 1.89 -17.53 -43.90
N SER A 39 3.05 -17.90 -43.35
CA SER A 39 3.87 -18.99 -43.91
C SER A 39 4.41 -19.88 -42.79
N SER A 40 4.21 -21.18 -42.95
CA SER A 40 4.65 -22.22 -42.04
C SER A 40 5.99 -22.79 -42.49
N HIS A 41 6.90 -23.11 -41.56
CA HIS A 41 7.90 -24.15 -41.79
C HIS A 41 8.27 -24.88 -40.49
N SER A 42 8.56 -26.16 -40.64
CA SER A 42 8.86 -27.14 -39.60
C SER A 42 10.22 -27.75 -39.87
N SER A 43 11.07 -27.91 -38.84
CA SER A 43 12.17 -28.88 -38.88
C SER A 43 12.72 -29.25 -37.49
N ARG A 44 12.45 -30.50 -37.10
CA ARG A 44 13.30 -31.51 -36.44
C ARG A 44 14.16 -31.15 -35.21
N ILE A 45 14.12 -32.08 -34.25
CA ILE A 45 14.80 -32.07 -32.95
C ILE A 45 16.11 -32.88 -33.02
N SER A 46 17.06 -32.60 -32.12
CA SER A 46 18.18 -33.48 -31.77
C SER A 46 18.41 -33.43 -30.24
N PRO A 47 18.93 -34.50 -29.60
CA PRO A 47 18.93 -34.62 -28.14
C PRO A 47 20.08 -33.85 -27.45
N PRO A 48 19.93 -33.44 -26.18
CA PRO A 48 20.95 -32.67 -25.45
C PRO A 48 22.02 -33.56 -24.80
N VAL A 49 23.22 -32.99 -24.64
CA VAL A 49 24.36 -33.57 -23.92
C VAL A 49 24.45 -32.99 -22.50
N THR A 50 24.69 -33.83 -21.50
CA THR A 50 24.83 -33.43 -20.09
C THR A 50 26.27 -33.03 -19.78
N ILE A 51 26.51 -31.84 -19.22
CA ILE A 51 27.82 -31.39 -18.72
C ILE A 51 27.66 -30.77 -17.31
N ALA A 52 28.61 -31.08 -16.42
CA ALA A 52 28.59 -30.67 -15.01
C ALA A 52 29.00 -29.20 -14.78
N VAL A 53 28.54 -28.63 -13.66
CA VAL A 53 28.76 -27.22 -13.28
C VAL A 53 29.99 -27.06 -12.37
N PRO A 54 30.98 -26.21 -12.70
CA PRO A 54 32.09 -25.89 -11.80
C PRO A 54 31.71 -24.82 -10.75
N ARG A 55 32.23 -24.95 -9.53
CA ARG A 55 32.18 -23.91 -8.48
C ARG A 55 33.27 -22.87 -8.73
N PHE A 56 32.93 -21.59 -8.63
CA PHE A 56 33.89 -20.48 -8.56
C PHE A 56 33.71 -19.72 -7.24
N VAL A 57 34.84 -19.32 -6.65
CA VAL A 57 34.94 -18.47 -5.45
C VAL A 57 35.44 -17.09 -5.90
N LEU A 58 34.86 -16.01 -5.38
CA LEU A 58 35.29 -14.63 -5.66
C LEU A 58 36.15 -14.07 -4.51
N PRO A 59 37.09 -13.14 -4.77
CA PRO A 59 38.01 -12.62 -3.74
C PRO A 59 37.35 -11.63 -2.78
N ALA A 60 37.83 -11.60 -1.52
CA ALA A 60 37.24 -10.81 -0.44
C ALA A 60 37.51 -9.28 -0.50
N GLU A 61 38.41 -8.83 -1.38
CA GLU A 61 39.03 -7.50 -1.32
C GLU A 61 38.12 -6.35 -1.79
N ALA A 62 36.98 -6.63 -2.42
CA ALA A 62 36.05 -5.62 -2.92
C ALA A 62 35.14 -4.99 -1.83
N LEU A 63 35.10 -5.55 -0.61
CA LEU A 63 34.10 -5.18 0.41
C LEU A 63 34.55 -4.07 1.38
N ASP A 64 35.85 -3.83 1.53
CA ASP A 64 36.37 -3.00 2.64
C ASP A 64 36.47 -1.48 2.30
N ALA A 65 36.35 -1.12 1.02
CA ALA A 65 36.46 0.25 0.53
C ALA A 65 35.28 1.17 0.92
N PHE A 66 34.13 0.61 1.32
CA PHE A 66 32.88 1.35 1.50
C PHE A 66 32.63 1.87 2.94
N SER A 67 33.52 1.60 3.90
CA SER A 67 33.26 1.88 5.32
C SER A 67 33.92 3.16 5.88
N ARG A 68 34.44 4.06 5.03
CA ARG A 68 35.15 5.27 5.47
C ARG A 68 34.55 6.58 4.92
N SER A 69 33.71 7.21 5.74
CA SER A 69 33.44 8.65 5.64
C SER A 69 34.40 9.41 6.58
N PRO A 70 35.05 10.51 6.17
CA PRO A 70 35.96 11.25 7.02
C PRO A 70 35.22 12.17 8.01
N SER A 71 35.45 11.99 9.32
CA SER A 71 35.04 12.97 10.33
C SER A 71 35.92 14.22 10.28
N PRO A 72 35.35 15.44 10.40
CA PRO A 72 36.14 16.66 10.51
C PRO A 72 36.79 16.75 11.90
N ALA A 73 38.06 17.19 11.95
CA ALA A 73 38.78 17.40 13.20
C ALA A 73 38.27 18.67 13.95
N PRO A 74 38.25 18.67 15.30
CA PRO A 74 37.73 19.79 16.06
C PRO A 74 38.73 20.95 16.14
N GLN A 75 38.39 22.10 15.55
CA GLN A 75 39.11 23.35 15.80
C GLN A 75 38.61 23.99 17.11
N LYS A 76 39.53 24.19 18.06
CA LYS A 76 39.29 25.05 19.23
C LYS A 76 39.24 26.52 18.78
N LEU A 77 38.17 27.22 19.12
CA LEU A 77 38.10 28.68 19.07
C LEU A 77 37.67 29.22 20.44
N SER A 78 38.45 30.18 20.95
CA SER A 78 38.23 30.86 22.23
C SER A 78 37.11 31.90 22.13
N PRO A 79 36.42 32.23 23.24
CA PRO A 79 35.34 33.22 23.21
C PRO A 79 35.88 34.66 23.29
N PRO A 80 35.31 35.62 22.53
CA PRO A 80 35.41 37.05 22.81
C PRO A 80 34.25 37.52 23.74
N PRO A 81 34.40 38.67 24.43
CA PRO A 81 33.54 39.05 25.55
C PRO A 81 32.30 39.89 25.18
N LEU A 82 31.39 40.00 26.16
CA LEU A 82 30.23 40.89 26.20
C LEU A 82 30.59 42.38 25.96
N SER A 83 29.79 43.10 25.16
CA SER A 83 29.12 44.34 25.62
C SER A 83 28.18 45.00 24.59
N ARG A 84 27.07 45.54 25.12
CA ARG A 84 26.33 46.78 24.77
C ARG A 84 25.90 47.06 23.31
N SER A 85 24.57 47.19 23.15
CA SER A 85 23.88 48.04 22.16
C SER A 85 24.34 49.53 22.27
N PRO A 86 24.22 50.36 21.21
CA PRO A 86 22.90 50.87 20.78
C PRO A 86 22.72 51.14 19.26
N SER A 87 21.47 51.40 18.86
CA SER A 87 21.06 52.11 17.62
C SER A 87 21.37 53.63 17.74
N PRO A 88 21.14 54.54 16.74
CA PRO A 88 20.51 54.35 15.41
C PRO A 88 21.12 55.15 14.20
N SER A 89 20.49 54.99 13.01
CA SER A 89 20.19 56.02 11.98
C SER A 89 21.18 56.43 10.84
N LEU A 90 20.58 56.51 9.63
CA LEU A 90 20.73 57.50 8.53
C LEU A 90 22.00 57.65 7.65
N SER A 91 21.84 57.21 6.37
CA SER A 91 21.83 58.06 5.15
C SER A 91 23.02 58.15 4.15
N GLN A 92 22.65 57.98 2.87
CA GLN A 92 23.08 58.68 1.62
C GLN A 92 24.41 58.41 0.84
N LYS A 93 24.19 57.97 -0.44
CA LYS A 93 24.64 58.54 -1.75
C LYS A 93 25.81 57.94 -2.60
N SER A 94 25.56 57.94 -3.93
CA SER A 94 26.45 57.82 -5.14
C SER A 94 27.29 56.52 -5.31
N SER A 95 27.31 55.74 -6.41
CA SER A 95 27.16 55.94 -7.89
C SER A 95 28.37 56.64 -8.57
N PRO A 96 28.74 56.39 -9.88
CA PRO A 96 28.04 55.66 -10.95
C PRO A 96 28.89 54.84 -12.00
N LEU A 97 28.22 54.30 -13.06
CA LEU A 97 28.71 53.81 -14.40
C LEU A 97 29.63 52.56 -14.45
N SER A 98 29.65 51.66 -15.46
CA SER A 98 29.09 51.56 -16.85
C SER A 98 29.34 50.11 -17.42
N SER A 99 28.77 49.53 -18.49
CA SER A 99 27.61 49.83 -19.40
C SER A 99 27.38 48.72 -20.49
N LEU A 100 26.11 48.48 -20.91
CA LEU A 100 25.63 47.99 -22.25
C LEU A 100 25.84 46.51 -22.72
N PRO A 101 25.06 45.99 -23.72
CA PRO A 101 23.86 46.53 -24.42
C PRO A 101 22.61 45.58 -24.48
N PRO A 102 21.39 46.10 -24.79
CA PRO A 102 20.22 45.31 -25.23
C PRO A 102 19.49 45.84 -26.50
N SER A 103 18.59 45.03 -27.11
CA SER A 103 17.61 45.42 -28.15
C SER A 103 16.62 44.26 -28.46
N PRO A 104 15.44 44.50 -29.09
CA PRO A 104 14.54 45.66 -29.02
C PRO A 104 13.05 45.28 -28.78
N ARG A 105 12.17 46.28 -28.58
CA ARG A 105 10.69 46.14 -28.45
C ARG A 105 9.98 46.28 -29.81
N SER A 106 8.77 45.73 -29.92
CA SER A 106 7.74 46.13 -30.90
C SER A 106 6.57 46.87 -30.20
N GLN A 107 5.79 47.63 -30.97
CA GLN A 107 4.79 48.58 -30.47
C GLN A 107 3.36 48.19 -30.92
N SER A 108 2.36 48.57 -30.11
CA SER A 108 0.96 48.63 -30.51
C SER A 108 0.70 49.82 -31.45
N PRO A 109 -0.43 49.80 -32.19
CA PRO A 109 -1.16 51.03 -32.46
C PRO A 109 -2.65 50.93 -32.10
N GLU A 110 -3.26 52.10 -31.92
CA GLU A 110 -4.66 52.28 -31.54
C GLU A 110 -5.63 52.37 -32.74
N ARG A 111 -6.91 52.37 -32.37
CA ARG A 111 -8.17 52.64 -33.09
C ARG A 111 -8.15 53.77 -34.14
N PRO A 112 -9.05 53.68 -35.14
CA PRO A 112 -9.83 54.85 -35.56
C PRO A 112 -11.35 54.59 -35.59
N SER A 113 -12.14 55.65 -35.75
CA SER A 113 -13.62 55.64 -35.73
C SER A 113 -14.23 56.56 -36.79
N SER A 114 -15.20 56.09 -37.60
CA SER A 114 -16.29 56.93 -38.16
C SER A 114 -17.29 56.16 -39.06
N THR A 115 -18.56 56.15 -38.65
CA THR A 115 -19.83 56.36 -39.40
C THR A 115 -20.13 55.86 -40.85
N VAL A 116 -21.35 55.26 -40.96
CA VAL A 116 -22.40 55.40 -42.01
C VAL A 116 -22.36 54.54 -43.31
N GLY A 117 -23.38 53.67 -43.43
CA GLY A 117 -24.32 53.69 -44.58
C GLY A 117 -24.14 52.68 -45.73
N GLY A 118 -24.99 51.64 -45.78
CA GLY A 118 -25.14 50.79 -46.97
C GLY A 118 -26.22 49.71 -46.82
N LYS A 119 -27.22 49.67 -47.72
CA LYS A 119 -28.33 48.69 -47.69
C LYS A 119 -27.94 47.37 -48.38
N GLY A 120 -28.32 46.23 -47.78
CA GLY A 120 -28.36 44.91 -48.42
C GLY A 120 -29.80 44.35 -48.47
N PRO A 121 -30.11 43.41 -49.40
CA PRO A 121 -31.50 42.99 -49.69
C PRO A 121 -32.05 41.97 -48.66
N PRO A 122 -33.38 41.79 -48.59
CA PRO A 122 -34.03 40.91 -47.62
C PRO A 122 -33.87 39.41 -47.99
N PRO A 123 -33.79 38.50 -46.99
CA PRO A 123 -33.89 37.07 -47.23
C PRO A 123 -35.32 36.66 -47.64
N GLY A 124 -35.42 35.64 -48.50
CA GLY A 124 -36.69 35.08 -48.97
C GLY A 124 -37.40 34.20 -47.93
N PRO A 125 -38.65 33.78 -48.20
CA PRO A 125 -39.51 33.11 -47.21
C PRO A 125 -39.13 31.64 -46.96
N ASP A 126 -39.24 31.22 -45.70
CA ASP A 126 -39.03 29.83 -45.28
C ASP A 126 -40.03 28.85 -45.91
N PRO A 127 -39.59 27.64 -46.32
CA PRO A 127 -40.47 26.58 -46.79
C PRO A 127 -41.23 25.92 -45.62
N LYS A 128 -42.54 25.74 -45.78
CA LYS A 128 -43.40 25.05 -44.81
C LYS A 128 -42.98 23.59 -44.58
N PRO A 129 -43.16 23.03 -43.35
CA PRO A 129 -42.84 21.63 -43.07
C PRO A 129 -43.74 20.66 -43.85
N LYS A 130 -43.16 19.53 -44.30
CA LYS A 130 -43.93 18.37 -44.75
C LYS A 130 -44.20 17.43 -43.57
N ASN A 131 -45.38 16.83 -43.53
CA ASN A 131 -45.79 15.90 -42.47
C ASN A 131 -45.02 14.57 -42.55
N ASP A 132 -44.53 14.09 -41.41
CA ASP A 132 -43.93 12.76 -41.28
C ASP A 132 -44.95 11.61 -41.29
N PRO A 133 -44.57 10.40 -41.73
CA PRO A 133 -45.46 9.24 -41.73
C PRO A 133 -45.65 8.64 -40.32
N LYS A 134 -46.87 8.18 -40.01
CA LYS A 134 -47.16 7.46 -38.75
C LYS A 134 -46.30 6.17 -38.61
N PRO A 135 -45.78 5.86 -37.40
CA PRO A 135 -45.06 4.61 -37.15
C PRO A 135 -45.95 3.37 -37.34
N LYS A 136 -45.38 2.29 -37.88
CA LYS A 136 -46.02 0.96 -37.86
C LYS A 136 -45.90 0.34 -36.47
N LYS A 137 -46.90 -0.45 -36.06
CA LYS A 137 -46.88 -1.19 -34.79
C LYS A 137 -45.92 -2.37 -34.85
N ASP A 138 -45.12 -2.53 -33.80
CA ASP A 138 -44.25 -3.70 -33.61
C ASP A 138 -45.04 -5.00 -33.34
N PRO A 139 -44.49 -6.18 -33.68
CA PRO A 139 -45.08 -7.46 -33.33
C PRO A 139 -45.06 -7.72 -31.82
N LYS A 140 -46.13 -8.31 -31.27
CA LYS A 140 -46.15 -8.73 -29.86
C LYS A 140 -45.07 -9.80 -29.57
N PRO A 141 -44.37 -9.73 -28.42
CA PRO A 141 -43.45 -10.78 -28.00
C PRO A 141 -44.15 -12.14 -27.87
N LYS A 142 -43.48 -13.22 -28.31
CA LYS A 142 -43.88 -14.59 -27.99
C LYS A 142 -43.59 -14.87 -26.51
N LYS A 143 -44.46 -15.63 -25.84
CA LYS A 143 -44.25 -16.07 -24.45
C LYS A 143 -43.10 -17.08 -24.38
N ASP A 144 -42.19 -16.86 -23.44
CA ASP A 144 -41.15 -17.84 -23.10
C ASP A 144 -41.75 -19.12 -22.47
N PRO A 145 -41.10 -20.28 -22.64
CA PRO A 145 -41.52 -21.51 -21.98
C PRO A 145 -41.32 -21.41 -20.45
N LYS A 146 -42.28 -21.91 -19.67
CA LYS A 146 -42.14 -21.98 -18.21
C LYS A 146 -40.92 -22.84 -17.82
N PRO A 147 -40.14 -22.45 -16.79
CA PRO A 147 -39.08 -23.29 -16.23
C PRO A 147 -39.62 -24.64 -15.77
N LYS A 148 -38.88 -25.71 -16.05
CA LYS A 148 -39.13 -27.03 -15.44
C LYS A 148 -38.66 -26.99 -13.99
N LYS A 149 -39.41 -27.63 -13.09
CA LYS A 149 -39.02 -27.76 -11.67
C LYS A 149 -37.78 -28.65 -11.54
N ASP A 150 -36.81 -28.21 -10.76
CA ASP A 150 -35.66 -29.02 -10.39
C ASP A 150 -36.07 -30.21 -9.48
N PRO A 151 -35.35 -31.35 -9.55
CA PRO A 151 -35.59 -32.47 -8.65
C PRO A 151 -35.23 -32.11 -7.20
N LYS A 152 -36.06 -32.54 -6.23
CA LYS A 152 -35.73 -32.40 -4.81
C LYS A 152 -34.43 -33.15 -4.47
N PRO A 153 -33.56 -32.60 -3.59
CA PRO A 153 -32.40 -33.32 -3.07
C PRO A 153 -32.82 -34.64 -2.41
N LYS A 154 -32.05 -35.71 -2.66
CA LYS A 154 -32.16 -36.96 -1.90
C LYS A 154 -31.51 -36.75 -0.53
N LYS A 155 -32.09 -37.36 0.52
CA LYS A 155 -31.49 -37.38 1.86
C LYS A 155 -30.25 -38.27 1.85
N ASP A 156 -29.18 -37.81 2.49
CA ASP A 156 -27.99 -38.63 2.73
C ASP A 156 -28.24 -39.77 3.74
N PRO A 157 -27.50 -40.89 3.65
CA PRO A 157 -27.63 -41.98 4.60
C PRO A 157 -27.04 -41.63 5.97
N LYS A 158 -27.73 -42.04 7.05
CA LYS A 158 -27.18 -41.99 8.42
C LYS A 158 -25.89 -42.84 8.51
N PRO A 159 -24.86 -42.38 9.25
CA PRO A 159 -23.73 -43.24 9.62
C PRO A 159 -24.19 -44.46 10.43
N LYS A 160 -23.53 -45.61 10.23
CA LYS A 160 -23.69 -46.78 11.08
C LYS A 160 -22.71 -46.71 12.25
N GLU A 161 -23.19 -46.94 13.47
CA GLU A 161 -22.35 -47.34 14.61
C GLU A 161 -22.02 -48.84 14.52
N ASP A 162 -20.82 -49.23 14.93
CA ASP A 162 -20.49 -50.41 15.75
C ASP A 162 -18.96 -50.64 15.81
N PRO A 163 -18.41 -51.36 16.80
CA PRO A 163 -18.78 -51.34 18.22
C PRO A 163 -17.55 -51.22 19.16
N ARG A 164 -17.80 -50.87 20.43
CA ARG A 164 -16.78 -50.93 21.50
C ARG A 164 -16.26 -52.36 21.72
N LYS A 165 -14.96 -52.50 21.99
CA LYS A 165 -14.42 -53.62 22.78
C LYS A 165 -13.61 -53.10 23.97
N SER A 166 -14.09 -53.43 25.16
CA SER A 166 -13.42 -53.19 26.44
C SER A 166 -12.77 -54.47 26.98
N THR A 167 -11.57 -54.37 27.53
CA THR A 167 -11.10 -55.31 28.57
C THR A 167 -10.18 -54.61 29.55
N LYS A 168 -10.50 -54.76 30.85
CA LYS A 168 -9.60 -54.53 32.00
C LYS A 168 -8.58 -55.70 32.04
N SER A 169 -7.56 -55.84 32.90
CA SER A 169 -7.24 -55.28 34.23
C SER A 169 -5.84 -55.75 34.66
N ALA A 170 -5.19 -55.02 35.59
CA ALA A 170 -4.06 -55.46 36.44
C ALA A 170 -2.73 -55.84 35.72
N GLY A 171 -1.53 -55.65 36.30
CA GLY A 171 -1.16 -55.13 37.61
C GLY A 171 -0.09 -56.00 38.28
N LYS A 172 1.16 -55.53 38.41
CA LYS A 172 2.19 -56.20 39.22
C LYS A 172 3.26 -55.22 39.75
N ARG A 173 3.72 -55.46 40.98
CA ARG A 173 4.72 -54.68 41.74
C ARG A 173 6.15 -55.17 41.51
N GLY A 174 7.10 -54.26 41.74
CA GLY A 174 8.50 -54.53 42.14
C GLY A 174 9.24 -53.19 42.35
N THR A 175 9.28 -52.63 43.55
CA THR A 175 10.45 -52.60 44.49
C THR A 175 11.65 -51.80 43.96
N ARG A 176 11.94 -50.60 44.52
CA ARG A 176 12.94 -50.33 45.61
C ARG A 176 14.38 -50.58 45.16
N GLU A 177 15.40 -49.73 45.34
CA GLU A 177 15.71 -48.50 46.13
C GLU A 177 16.61 -47.57 45.24
N GLY A 178 17.05 -46.34 45.55
CA GLY A 178 17.01 -45.49 46.74
C GLY A 178 18.41 -44.87 47.03
N LYS A 179 18.49 -43.53 47.22
CA LYS A 179 19.71 -42.68 47.43
C LYS A 179 20.60 -42.43 46.20
N GLY A 180 21.29 -41.29 46.07
CA GLY A 180 21.25 -40.06 46.88
C GLY A 180 22.41 -39.09 46.61
N ASP A 181 22.12 -37.79 46.70
CA ASP A 181 23.00 -36.65 47.04
C ASP A 181 24.25 -36.27 46.20
N ALA A 182 24.07 -35.16 45.46
CA ALA A 182 24.75 -33.87 45.65
C ALA A 182 26.22 -33.59 45.20
N LYS A 183 26.31 -32.48 44.45
CA LYS A 183 27.25 -31.33 44.56
C LYS A 183 28.62 -31.31 43.85
N ALA A 184 28.84 -30.09 43.32
CA ALA A 184 30.08 -29.30 43.25
C ALA A 184 31.04 -29.44 42.04
N GLU A 185 31.02 -28.37 41.26
CA GLU A 185 32.12 -27.63 40.60
C GLU A 185 33.58 -28.11 40.82
N GLY A 186 34.39 -28.10 39.75
CA GLY A 186 35.85 -28.11 39.91
C GLY A 186 36.71 -28.23 38.66
N SER A 187 37.24 -27.08 38.22
CA SER A 187 38.55 -26.92 37.52
C SER A 187 38.73 -27.27 36.03
N THR A 188 38.87 -26.19 35.27
CA THR A 188 39.74 -26.00 34.09
C THR A 188 41.01 -26.86 33.99
N LYS A 189 41.26 -27.38 32.78
CA LYS A 189 42.60 -27.45 32.17
C LYS A 189 42.49 -27.12 30.68
N GLY A 190 43.29 -26.18 30.21
CA GLY A 190 43.36 -25.81 28.79
C GLY A 190 44.27 -26.76 27.99
N ASN A 191 44.16 -26.71 26.67
CA ASN A 191 45.21 -27.21 25.78
C ASN A 191 45.26 -26.39 24.48
N SER A 192 46.42 -26.39 23.81
CA SER A 192 46.81 -25.43 22.78
C SER A 192 46.10 -25.58 21.43
N GLU A 193 45.89 -24.44 20.76
CA GLU A 193 45.37 -24.34 19.39
C GLU A 193 46.34 -24.94 18.35
N ASN A 194 45.78 -25.49 17.26
CA ASN A 194 46.51 -25.96 16.09
C ASN A 194 45.84 -25.38 14.83
N PRO A 195 46.49 -24.46 14.08
CA PRO A 195 45.79 -23.51 13.19
C PRO A 195 45.49 -24.07 11.80
N ASN A 196 45.01 -25.32 11.68
CA ASN A 196 44.79 -25.95 10.37
C ASN A 196 43.65 -27.00 10.34
N GLN A 197 42.56 -26.75 11.06
CA GLN A 197 41.31 -27.53 10.91
C GLN A 197 40.27 -26.73 10.11
N GLU A 198 39.69 -27.38 9.10
CA GLU A 198 38.47 -26.89 8.46
C GLU A 198 37.32 -26.82 9.50
N PRO A 199 36.44 -25.80 9.45
CA PRO A 199 35.31 -25.73 10.36
C PRO A 199 34.33 -26.87 10.06
N SER A 200 34.12 -27.75 11.04
CA SER A 200 33.06 -28.75 10.98
C SER A 200 31.68 -28.08 10.83
N PRO A 201 30.70 -28.74 10.21
CA PRO A 201 29.33 -28.24 10.19
C PRO A 201 28.84 -28.06 11.63
N VAL A 202 28.19 -26.92 11.91
CA VAL A 202 27.43 -26.77 13.16
C VAL A 202 26.28 -27.76 13.10
N GLU A 203 26.40 -28.83 13.86
CA GLU A 203 25.35 -29.83 14.04
C GLU A 203 24.21 -29.15 14.82
N ILE A 204 23.07 -28.97 14.14
CA ILE A 204 21.86 -28.42 14.76
C ILE A 204 21.06 -29.63 15.23
N ASP A 205 20.96 -29.82 16.54
CA ASP A 205 20.12 -30.88 17.12
C ASP A 205 18.70 -30.77 16.57
N LEU A 206 18.28 -31.81 15.86
CA LEU A 206 16.93 -31.97 15.36
C LEU A 206 16.08 -32.58 16.48
N LEU A 207 14.96 -31.93 16.79
CA LEU A 207 13.96 -32.52 17.70
C LEU A 207 13.56 -33.91 17.21
N THR A 208 13.44 -34.84 18.15
CA THR A 208 13.04 -36.22 17.91
C THR A 208 11.56 -36.30 17.50
N ALA A 209 11.16 -37.44 16.93
CA ALA A 209 9.77 -37.66 16.52
C ALA A 209 8.78 -37.57 17.70
N GLY A 210 9.19 -37.99 18.92
CA GLY A 210 8.34 -37.90 20.12
C GLY A 210 8.15 -36.46 20.61
N GLU A 211 9.20 -35.63 20.59
CA GLU A 211 9.10 -34.19 20.90
C GLU A 211 8.25 -33.42 19.87
N LEU A 212 8.03 -33.99 18.68
CA LEU A 212 7.11 -33.45 17.69
C LEU A 212 5.66 -33.87 17.98
N GLU A 213 5.40 -35.13 18.34
CA GLU A 213 4.06 -35.63 18.68
C GLU A 213 3.46 -34.89 19.90
N ASP A 214 4.23 -34.65 20.97
CA ASP A 214 3.77 -33.88 22.13
C ASP A 214 3.35 -32.43 21.75
N ILE A 215 4.05 -31.80 20.80
CA ILE A 215 3.72 -30.44 20.31
C ILE A 215 2.46 -30.47 19.41
N PHE A 216 2.17 -31.59 18.75
CA PHE A 216 1.03 -31.71 17.84
C PHE A 216 -0.28 -32.09 18.55
N GLU A 217 -0.27 -32.74 19.71
CA GLU A 217 -1.50 -32.95 20.51
C GLU A 217 -2.00 -31.66 21.18
N ASP A 218 -1.12 -30.74 21.57
CA ASP A 218 -1.48 -29.42 22.13
C ASP A 218 -2.02 -28.43 21.08
N LEU A 219 -1.63 -28.59 19.80
CA LEU A 219 -2.01 -27.70 18.71
C LEU A 219 -3.29 -28.19 18.01
N ASN A 220 -4.42 -27.93 18.66
CA ASN A 220 -5.77 -28.22 18.15
C ASN A 220 -6.13 -27.32 16.95
N LEU A 221 -5.54 -27.61 15.78
CA LEU A 221 -5.66 -26.81 14.54
C LEU A 221 -7.10 -26.77 14.03
N ALA A 222 -7.76 -25.62 14.22
CA ALA A 222 -9.09 -25.37 13.69
C ALA A 222 -9.08 -25.43 12.15
N GLY A 223 -10.03 -26.18 11.58
CA GLY A 223 -10.24 -26.25 10.14
C GLY A 223 -10.78 -24.95 9.55
N ASP A 224 -10.71 -24.85 8.20
CA ASP A 224 -11.06 -23.68 7.36
C ASP A 224 -12.14 -22.76 7.94
N GLY A 225 -11.72 -21.81 8.76
CA GLY A 225 -12.53 -20.69 9.19
C GLY A 225 -12.56 -19.65 8.07
N ASP A 226 -13.76 -19.20 7.70
CA ASP A 226 -13.90 -17.89 7.07
C ASP A 226 -13.11 -16.86 7.89
N PRO A 227 -12.45 -15.87 7.24
CA PRO A 227 -11.69 -14.86 7.97
C PRO A 227 -12.62 -14.24 9.02
N VAL A 228 -12.13 -14.17 10.27
CA VAL A 228 -12.89 -13.57 11.37
C VAL A 228 -13.29 -12.18 10.93
N ASN A 229 -14.58 -12.04 10.57
CA ASN A 229 -15.22 -10.74 10.58
C ASN A 229 -15.08 -10.28 12.02
N ILE A 230 -14.20 -9.31 12.25
CA ILE A 230 -14.36 -8.36 13.33
C ILE A 230 -15.55 -7.50 12.92
N SER A 231 -16.73 -8.10 12.96
CA SER A 231 -18.00 -7.39 12.91
C SER A 231 -18.23 -6.86 14.32
N ALA A 232 -18.55 -5.57 14.42
CA ALA A 232 -19.22 -4.87 15.50
C ALA A 232 -19.55 -5.70 16.75
N ASN A 233 -19.33 -5.09 17.92
CA ASN A 233 -19.68 -5.60 19.26
C ASN A 233 -21.19 -5.91 19.49
N GLY A 234 -22.01 -6.02 18.43
CA GLY A 234 -23.44 -6.28 18.47
C GLY A 234 -24.26 -5.07 18.89
N ILE A 235 -23.61 -3.91 19.07
CA ILE A 235 -24.21 -2.67 19.59
C ILE A 235 -25.13 -2.09 18.49
N PRO A 236 -26.46 -2.09 18.69
CA PRO A 236 -27.37 -1.54 17.68
C PRO A 236 -27.26 -0.03 17.64
N PHE A 237 -27.25 0.55 16.44
CA PHE A 237 -27.30 2.00 16.27
C PHE A 237 -28.62 2.58 16.79
N SER A 238 -28.51 3.50 17.75
CA SER A 238 -29.63 4.33 18.20
C SER A 238 -29.73 5.61 17.35
N PRO A 239 -30.82 5.84 16.61
CA PRO A 239 -31.06 7.11 15.91
C PRO A 239 -31.09 8.32 16.86
N SER A 240 -30.95 9.54 16.33
CA SER A 240 -31.25 10.72 17.15
C SER A 240 -32.77 10.89 17.28
N GLU A 241 -33.29 10.88 18.51
CA GLU A 241 -34.71 11.14 18.78
C GLU A 241 -34.96 12.66 18.92
N PRO A 242 -36.13 13.19 18.52
CA PRO A 242 -36.41 14.63 18.57
C PRO A 242 -36.40 15.23 19.99
N ASP A 243 -36.78 14.43 20.99
CA ASP A 243 -37.04 14.88 22.36
C ASP A 243 -35.91 14.53 23.36
N GLU A 244 -34.90 13.74 22.94
CA GLU A 244 -33.76 13.35 23.77
C GLU A 244 -32.47 13.95 23.20
N PRO A 245 -32.03 15.15 23.66
CA PRO A 245 -30.83 15.79 23.14
C PRO A 245 -29.58 14.98 23.50
N PRO A 246 -28.53 14.98 22.65
CA PRO A 246 -27.25 14.38 22.98
C PRO A 246 -26.65 14.99 24.25
N SER A 247 -25.71 14.26 24.87
CA SER A 247 -24.97 14.75 26.05
C SER A 247 -24.42 16.16 25.78
N GLU A 248 -24.33 16.99 26.82
CA GLU A 248 -23.88 18.38 26.67
C GLU A 248 -22.51 18.49 25.98
N ARG A 249 -21.64 17.49 26.18
CA ARG A 249 -20.33 17.35 25.53
C ARG A 249 -20.43 17.04 24.04
N MET A 250 -21.39 16.21 23.64
CA MET A 250 -21.56 15.72 22.25
C MET A 250 -22.57 16.54 21.45
N ARG A 251 -23.17 17.59 22.05
CA ARG A 251 -24.01 18.55 21.34
C ARG A 251 -23.18 19.29 20.29
N ARG A 252 -23.63 19.20 19.03
CA ARG A 252 -23.01 19.90 17.90
C ARG A 252 -23.18 21.41 18.06
N VAL A 253 -22.10 22.16 17.95
CA VAL A 253 -22.10 23.62 17.81
C VAL A 253 -21.70 23.97 16.39
N ARG A 254 -22.45 24.87 15.76
CA ARG A 254 -22.13 25.38 14.43
C ARG A 254 -21.19 26.56 14.52
N ARG A 255 -20.20 26.61 13.62
CA ARG A 255 -19.30 27.75 13.46
C ARG A 255 -19.95 28.83 12.59
N ASP A 256 -19.89 30.09 13.02
CA ASP A 256 -20.48 31.24 12.31
C ASP A 256 -19.67 31.68 11.07
N GLN A 257 -18.35 31.51 11.11
CA GLN A 257 -17.43 31.85 10.01
C GLN A 257 -16.98 30.58 9.28
N PRO A 258 -17.00 30.55 7.94
CA PRO A 258 -16.56 29.36 7.21
C PRO A 258 -15.03 29.17 7.30
N PHE A 259 -14.59 27.95 7.04
CA PHE A 259 -13.24 27.69 6.54
C PHE A 259 -13.27 27.73 5.01
N VAL A 260 -12.34 28.44 4.37
CA VAL A 260 -12.29 28.57 2.91
C VAL A 260 -11.44 27.45 2.33
N LEU A 261 -12.12 26.45 1.78
CA LEU A 261 -11.48 25.28 1.17
C LEU A 261 -11.20 25.52 -0.30
N TRP A 262 -10.19 24.85 -0.84
CA TRP A 262 -9.77 25.02 -2.24
C TRP A 262 -9.67 23.66 -2.93
N ASP A 263 -10.30 23.54 -4.09
CA ASP A 263 -10.10 22.37 -4.94
C ASP A 263 -8.79 22.46 -5.77
N ILE A 264 -8.51 21.43 -6.56
CA ILE A 264 -7.27 21.34 -7.36
C ILE A 264 -7.13 22.47 -8.41
N ASP A 265 -8.23 23.10 -8.82
CA ASP A 265 -8.25 24.17 -9.82
C ASP A 265 -8.21 25.57 -9.18
N GLY A 266 -8.24 25.63 -7.84
CA GLY A 266 -8.34 26.87 -7.08
C GLY A 266 -9.75 27.43 -6.99
N ILE A 267 -10.79 26.62 -7.19
CA ILE A 267 -12.18 27.00 -6.94
C ILE A 267 -12.48 26.78 -5.46
N THR A 268 -12.98 27.81 -4.79
CA THR A 268 -13.25 27.81 -3.36
C THR A 268 -14.56 27.13 -2.98
N GLU A 269 -14.68 26.69 -1.73
CA GLU A 269 -15.91 26.24 -1.07
C GLU A 269 -15.90 26.71 0.38
N ASP A 270 -17.02 27.25 0.86
CA ASP A 270 -17.17 27.70 2.25
C ASP A 270 -17.67 26.55 3.13
N TYR A 271 -16.85 26.10 4.06
CA TYR A 271 -17.18 25.02 4.99
C TYR A 271 -17.60 25.54 6.36
N TYR A 272 -18.85 25.30 6.72
CA TYR A 272 -19.42 25.58 8.03
C TYR A 272 -19.57 24.28 8.84
N PRO A 273 -18.57 23.87 9.63
CA PRO A 273 -18.70 22.69 10.48
C PRO A 273 -19.79 22.88 11.54
N ALA A 274 -20.49 21.79 11.86
CA ALA A 274 -21.30 21.65 13.06
C ALA A 274 -20.84 20.41 13.82
N VAL A 275 -20.06 20.58 14.89
CA VAL A 275 -19.39 19.48 15.61
C VAL A 275 -19.40 19.73 17.12
N PRO A 276 -19.17 18.71 17.98
CA PRO A 276 -18.96 18.91 19.41
C PRO A 276 -17.91 19.99 19.72
N VAL A 277 -18.02 20.69 20.86
CA VAL A 277 -17.12 21.82 21.20
C VAL A 277 -15.64 21.43 21.20
N ALA A 278 -15.31 20.25 21.74
CA ALA A 278 -13.94 19.73 21.74
C ALA A 278 -13.43 19.44 20.33
N GLU A 279 -14.31 18.96 19.45
CA GLU A 279 -14.00 18.67 18.04
C GLU A 279 -13.83 19.96 17.24
N MET A 280 -14.61 21.01 17.53
CA MET A 280 -14.44 22.33 16.90
C MET A 280 -13.04 22.90 17.17
N ALA A 281 -12.53 22.75 18.39
CA ALA A 281 -11.18 23.19 18.74
C ALA A 281 -10.08 22.44 17.95
N LEU A 282 -10.25 21.13 17.72
CA LEU A 282 -9.33 20.35 16.87
C LEU A 282 -9.39 20.81 15.41
N LEU A 283 -10.58 21.08 14.87
CA LEU A 283 -10.73 21.65 13.53
C LEU A 283 -10.10 23.04 13.42
N GLU A 284 -10.23 23.89 14.44
CA GLU A 284 -9.61 25.22 14.46
C GLU A 284 -8.09 25.18 14.47
N GLU A 285 -7.48 24.28 15.26
CA GLU A 285 -6.04 24.03 15.21
C GLU A 285 -5.62 23.52 13.82
N PHE A 286 -6.39 22.58 13.25
CA PHE A 286 -6.10 21.92 11.98
C PHE A 286 -6.15 22.88 10.79
N PHE A 287 -7.20 23.69 10.69
CA PHE A 287 -7.28 24.71 9.64
C PHE A 287 -6.26 25.83 9.85
N GLY A 288 -5.94 26.18 11.11
CA GLY A 288 -4.85 27.10 11.43
C GLY A 288 -3.49 26.64 10.91
N GLU A 289 -3.12 25.37 11.10
CA GLU A 289 -1.84 24.83 10.58
C GLU A 289 -1.86 24.59 9.07
N LEU A 290 -3.01 24.22 8.49
CA LEU A 290 -3.18 24.15 7.03
C LEU A 290 -2.96 25.53 6.37
N GLU A 291 -3.60 26.57 6.91
CA GLU A 291 -3.47 27.95 6.42
C GLU A 291 -2.09 28.54 6.71
N SER A 292 -1.41 28.11 7.79
CA SER A 292 -0.01 28.49 8.09
C SER A 292 0.98 28.12 6.97
N PHE A 293 0.62 27.11 6.16
CA PHE A 293 1.41 26.64 5.02
C PHE A 293 0.96 27.20 3.65
N TYR A 294 -0.05 28.07 3.63
CA TYR A 294 -0.47 28.77 2.42
C TYR A 294 0.58 29.80 1.97
N VAL A 295 0.64 30.03 0.67
CA VAL A 295 1.47 31.07 0.05
C VAL A 295 0.53 32.10 -0.56
N GLU A 296 0.64 33.37 -0.14
CA GLU A 296 -0.24 34.47 -0.57
C GLU A 296 -1.74 34.16 -0.32
N GLY A 297 -2.05 33.52 0.82
CA GLY A 297 -3.42 33.14 1.21
C GLY A 297 -4.02 31.99 0.40
N LYS A 298 -3.20 31.24 -0.37
CA LYS A 298 -3.63 30.11 -1.20
C LYS A 298 -2.80 28.85 -0.95
N PRO A 299 -3.39 27.65 -0.99
CA PRO A 299 -2.66 26.40 -0.84
C PRO A 299 -1.69 26.17 -2.00
N ARG A 300 -0.65 25.38 -1.74
CA ARG A 300 0.51 25.23 -2.63
C ARG A 300 0.15 24.61 -3.97
N HIS A 301 -0.88 23.77 -4.07
CA HIS A 301 -1.32 23.22 -5.35
C HIS A 301 -1.92 24.28 -6.29
N VAL A 302 -2.34 25.44 -5.76
CA VAL A 302 -2.80 26.61 -6.53
C VAL A 302 -1.67 27.63 -6.71
N SER A 303 -1.00 28.03 -5.62
CA SER A 303 -0.01 29.12 -5.62
C SER A 303 1.40 28.71 -6.05
N SER A 304 1.75 27.43 -6.00
CA SER A 304 3.05 26.90 -6.39
C SER A 304 2.97 25.42 -6.82
N PRO A 305 2.21 25.06 -7.88
CA PRO A 305 1.86 23.67 -8.19
C PRO A 305 3.08 22.74 -8.31
N ASN A 306 4.17 23.24 -8.90
CA ASN A 306 5.43 22.49 -9.03
C ASN A 306 6.04 22.05 -7.68
N LYS A 307 5.77 22.78 -6.59
CA LYS A 307 6.28 22.51 -5.24
C LYS A 307 5.31 21.70 -4.36
N SER A 308 4.01 21.70 -4.66
CA SER A 308 2.99 20.87 -3.99
C SER A 308 3.22 19.38 -4.23
N LEU A 309 2.77 18.49 -3.34
CA LEU A 309 2.72 17.07 -3.66
C LEU A 309 1.57 16.71 -4.62
N PHE A 310 0.49 17.50 -4.66
CA PHE A 310 -0.60 17.29 -5.59
C PHE A 310 -0.25 17.77 -7.01
N LYS A 311 -0.65 16.99 -8.01
CA LYS A 311 -0.59 17.32 -9.44
C LYS A 311 -1.98 17.14 -10.04
N ARG A 312 -2.52 18.21 -10.62
CA ARG A 312 -3.71 18.16 -11.47
C ARG A 312 -3.44 17.30 -12.71
N LEU A 313 -4.38 16.44 -13.07
CA LEU A 313 -4.46 15.80 -14.39
C LEU A 313 -5.87 16.00 -14.96
N ALA A 314 -5.97 16.26 -16.25
CA ALA A 314 -7.21 16.13 -17.01
C ALA A 314 -7.57 14.65 -17.21
N ALA A 315 -8.81 14.37 -17.62
CA ALA A 315 -9.22 12.98 -17.91
C ALA A 315 -8.48 12.43 -19.14
N GLU A 316 -8.31 13.26 -20.17
CA GLU A 316 -7.56 12.95 -21.40
C GLU A 316 -6.04 12.77 -21.17
N ASP A 317 -5.46 13.33 -20.10
CA ASP A 317 -4.04 13.16 -19.79
C ASP A 317 -3.69 11.68 -19.53
N LYS A 318 -4.62 10.89 -18.98
CA LYS A 318 -4.43 9.45 -18.73
C LYS A 318 -4.28 8.64 -20.02
N GLU A 319 -4.87 9.10 -21.13
CA GLU A 319 -4.82 8.40 -22.43
C GLU A 319 -3.67 8.88 -23.32
N THR A 320 -3.10 10.05 -23.04
CA THR A 320 -2.05 10.69 -23.86
C THR A 320 -0.64 10.55 -23.27
N ILE A 321 -0.50 10.46 -21.95
CA ILE A 321 0.81 10.25 -21.28
C ILE A 321 1.22 8.78 -21.39
N ALA A 322 2.45 8.51 -21.84
CA ALA A 322 2.99 7.15 -21.90
C ALA A 322 3.03 6.50 -20.50
N PRO A 323 2.68 5.19 -20.35
CA PRO A 323 2.62 4.52 -19.04
C PRO A 323 3.87 4.68 -18.17
N GLN A 324 5.05 4.68 -18.77
CA GLN A 324 6.34 4.87 -18.10
C GLN A 324 6.50 6.29 -17.55
N GLU A 325 6.13 7.32 -18.32
CA GLU A 325 6.12 8.72 -17.85
C GLU A 325 5.07 8.92 -16.76
N TYR A 326 3.90 8.30 -16.91
CA TYR A 326 2.82 8.34 -15.92
C TYR A 326 3.28 7.77 -14.57
N ARG A 327 3.88 6.55 -14.57
CA ARG A 327 4.50 5.92 -13.38
C ARG A 327 5.67 6.73 -12.81
N GLY A 328 6.49 7.34 -13.66
CA GLY A 328 7.66 8.16 -13.27
C GLY A 328 7.32 9.56 -12.76
N SER A 329 6.14 10.07 -13.10
CA SER A 329 5.53 11.25 -12.47
C SER A 329 4.77 10.86 -11.20
N PHE A 330 4.15 9.68 -11.15
CA PHE A 330 3.42 9.20 -9.97
C PHE A 330 4.38 8.98 -8.81
N SER A 331 5.58 8.42 -9.01
CA SER A 331 6.56 8.21 -7.92
C SER A 331 7.04 9.47 -7.18
N LYS A 332 6.59 10.67 -7.60
CA LYS A 332 6.98 11.98 -7.07
C LYS A 332 5.79 12.87 -6.66
N LYS A 333 4.56 12.56 -7.09
CA LYS A 333 3.36 13.40 -6.94
C LYS A 333 2.10 12.56 -6.77
N PHE A 334 1.17 13.01 -5.94
CA PHE A 334 -0.20 12.50 -5.89
C PHE A 334 -1.00 13.11 -7.04
N PHE A 335 -1.88 12.33 -7.66
CA PHE A 335 -2.66 12.77 -8.82
C PHE A 335 -4.08 13.08 -8.41
N VAL A 336 -4.57 14.26 -8.80
CA VAL A 336 -6.01 14.57 -8.76
C VAL A 336 -6.48 14.64 -10.21
N VAL A 337 -7.16 13.58 -10.64
CA VAL A 337 -7.72 13.43 -11.99
C VAL A 337 -9.14 13.99 -11.97
N ARG A 338 -9.35 15.10 -12.69
CA ARG A 338 -10.66 15.75 -12.78
C ARG A 338 -11.42 15.29 -14.02
N LYS A 339 -12.64 14.81 -13.83
CA LYS A 339 -13.54 14.41 -14.92
C LYS A 339 -14.21 15.62 -15.55
N GLY A 340 -14.38 15.62 -16.87
CA GLY A 340 -15.08 16.69 -17.59
C GLY A 340 -16.51 16.92 -17.08
N SER A 341 -16.90 18.19 -16.95
CA SER A 341 -18.10 18.70 -16.25
C SER A 341 -19.46 18.43 -16.95
N GLY A 342 -19.54 17.40 -17.80
CA GLY A 342 -20.68 17.16 -18.70
C GLY A 342 -21.92 16.50 -18.10
N LYS A 343 -21.99 16.28 -16.77
CA LYS A 343 -23.17 15.69 -16.11
C LYS A 343 -23.48 16.42 -14.80
N ALA A 344 -24.77 16.60 -14.52
CA ALA A 344 -25.22 17.10 -13.23
C ALA A 344 -24.72 16.19 -12.10
N ASN A 345 -24.19 16.80 -11.03
CA ASN A 345 -23.67 16.07 -9.88
C ASN A 345 -24.81 15.30 -9.18
N PRO A 346 -24.62 14.01 -8.86
CA PRO A 346 -25.63 13.25 -8.13
C PRO A 346 -25.71 13.72 -6.67
N GLU A 347 -26.94 13.83 -6.17
CA GLU A 347 -27.24 14.18 -4.77
C GLU A 347 -27.07 12.99 -3.81
N PHE A 348 -26.85 13.28 -2.52
CA PHE A 348 -26.87 12.27 -1.46
C PHE A 348 -28.29 11.87 -1.14
N ASN A 349 -28.76 10.79 -1.77
CA ASN A 349 -30.15 10.34 -1.62
C ASN A 349 -30.30 8.83 -1.74
N GLU A 350 -31.52 8.37 -1.46
CA GLU A 350 -31.92 6.96 -1.46
C GLU A 350 -31.53 6.22 -2.75
N ARG A 351 -31.60 6.90 -3.91
CA ARG A 351 -31.25 6.32 -5.22
C ARG A 351 -29.74 6.06 -5.37
N GLN A 352 -28.88 6.83 -4.71
CA GLN A 352 -27.44 6.55 -4.72
C GLN A 352 -27.10 5.41 -3.77
N LEU A 353 -27.59 5.46 -2.52
CA LEU A 353 -27.29 4.43 -1.52
C LEU A 353 -27.78 3.04 -1.94
N ARG A 354 -28.96 2.93 -2.59
CA ARG A 354 -29.47 1.68 -3.20
C ARG A 354 -28.57 1.05 -4.26
N LYS A 355 -27.56 1.76 -4.80
CA LYS A 355 -26.58 1.19 -5.75
C LYS A 355 -25.43 0.46 -5.06
N LEU A 356 -25.22 0.71 -3.77
CA LEU A 356 -24.14 0.13 -2.98
C LEU A 356 -24.65 -1.17 -2.34
N LEU A 357 -25.70 -1.06 -1.52
CA LEU A 357 -26.34 -2.17 -0.81
C LEU A 357 -27.86 -1.91 -0.68
N PRO A 358 -28.67 -2.94 -0.36
CA PRO A 358 -30.04 -2.74 0.11
C PRO A 358 -30.05 -1.81 1.33
N LEU A 359 -30.97 -0.83 1.36
CA LEU A 359 -30.94 0.24 2.35
C LEU A 359 -31.05 -0.23 3.79
N ASP A 360 -31.87 -1.26 3.98
CA ASP A 360 -32.25 -1.81 5.28
C ASP A 360 -31.35 -3.02 5.64
N LYS A 361 -30.27 -3.27 4.87
CA LYS A 361 -29.21 -4.22 5.22
C LYS A 361 -28.39 -3.64 6.38
N LEU A 362 -28.21 -4.44 7.43
CA LEU A 362 -27.35 -4.10 8.55
C LEU A 362 -25.86 -4.14 8.15
N MET A 363 -25.10 -3.17 8.66
CA MET A 363 -23.66 -3.00 8.45
C MET A 363 -23.07 -2.21 9.62
N SER A 364 -21.78 -2.43 9.86
CA SER A 364 -20.99 -1.65 10.81
C SER A 364 -20.70 -0.24 10.29
N PHE A 365 -20.75 0.75 11.17
CA PHE A 365 -20.21 2.10 10.96
C PHE A 365 -19.84 2.78 12.28
N HIS A 366 -19.06 3.86 12.20
CA HIS A 366 -18.72 4.67 13.37
C HIS A 366 -19.79 5.74 13.62
N ASP A 367 -20.24 5.87 14.87
CA ASP A 367 -21.08 6.97 15.36
C ASP A 367 -20.24 7.95 16.22
N TYR A 368 -19.93 9.12 15.66
CA TYR A 368 -19.16 10.17 16.33
C TYR A 368 -20.00 10.99 17.33
N SER A 369 -21.26 10.63 17.59
CA SER A 369 -22.02 11.15 18.75
C SER A 369 -21.76 10.37 20.04
N ILE A 370 -21.02 9.26 19.98
CA ILE A 370 -20.59 8.47 21.14
C ILE A 370 -19.24 9.03 21.66
N GLU A 371 -19.13 9.32 22.96
CA GLU A 371 -17.86 9.72 23.59
C GLU A 371 -16.83 8.57 23.41
N GLU A 372 -15.60 8.91 23.03
CA GLU A 372 -14.53 7.93 22.82
C GLU A 372 -14.15 7.27 24.15
N ASP A 373 -14.08 5.94 24.20
CA ASP A 373 -13.43 5.24 25.30
C ASP A 373 -11.93 5.05 24.94
N PRO A 374 -10.99 5.66 25.69
CA PRO A 374 -9.55 5.49 25.45
C PRO A 374 -9.06 4.04 25.60
N GLU A 375 -9.83 3.17 26.25
CA GLU A 375 -9.50 1.76 26.47
C GLU A 375 -10.19 0.80 25.48
N ASP A 376 -11.18 1.28 24.70
CA ASP A 376 -11.81 0.53 23.59
C ASP A 376 -12.00 1.40 22.33
N PRO A 377 -11.06 1.34 21.36
CA PRO A 377 -11.17 2.04 20.08
C PRO A 377 -12.38 1.62 19.22
N ALA A 378 -12.95 0.43 19.46
CA ALA A 378 -14.15 -0.05 18.76
C ALA A 378 -15.45 0.45 19.43
N TYR A 379 -15.38 1.25 20.50
CA TYR A 379 -16.55 1.73 21.23
C TYR A 379 -17.50 2.62 20.41
N ARG A 380 -16.99 3.29 19.36
CA ARG A 380 -17.83 4.02 18.38
C ARG A 380 -18.42 3.14 17.29
N GLU A 381 -18.03 1.87 17.18
CA GLU A 381 -18.52 0.94 16.16
C GLU A 381 -19.92 0.43 16.52
N VAL A 382 -20.89 0.71 15.65
CA VAL A 382 -22.31 0.35 15.83
C VAL A 382 -22.86 -0.31 14.58
N GLU A 383 -23.86 -1.19 14.76
CA GLU A 383 -24.55 -1.85 13.65
C GLU A 383 -25.85 -1.12 13.30
N GLY A 384 -25.98 -0.69 12.04
CA GLY A 384 -27.17 -0.02 11.54
C GLY A 384 -27.32 -0.13 10.03
N SER A 385 -28.15 0.73 9.45
CA SER A 385 -28.57 0.65 8.04
C SER A 385 -28.39 1.95 7.28
N PHE A 386 -28.29 1.89 5.94
CA PHE A 386 -28.29 3.10 5.10
C PHE A 386 -29.59 3.89 5.18
N ARG A 387 -30.71 3.27 5.60
CA ARG A 387 -31.94 3.99 5.96
C ARG A 387 -31.65 5.01 7.07
N GLN A 388 -31.10 4.53 8.18
CA GLN A 388 -30.75 5.36 9.34
C GLN A 388 -29.71 6.43 8.97
N VAL A 389 -28.67 6.08 8.21
CA VAL A 389 -27.68 7.07 7.71
C VAL A 389 -28.33 8.17 6.87
N LEU A 390 -29.32 7.83 6.04
CA LEU A 390 -30.07 8.80 5.24
C LEU A 390 -31.01 9.66 6.08
N ASP A 391 -31.60 9.10 7.13
CA ASP A 391 -32.49 9.82 8.05
C ASP A 391 -31.72 10.78 8.97
N GLU A 392 -30.51 10.41 9.41
CA GLU A 392 -29.59 11.35 10.08
C GLU A 392 -29.09 12.45 9.13
N HIS A 393 -28.76 12.11 7.87
CA HIS A 393 -28.41 13.10 6.85
C HIS A 393 -29.52 14.14 6.64
N ARG A 394 -30.80 13.71 6.63
CA ARG A 394 -31.98 14.59 6.45
C ARG A 394 -32.17 15.61 7.59
N LYS A 395 -31.63 15.34 8.78
CA LYS A 395 -31.63 16.26 9.94
C LYS A 395 -30.56 17.36 9.83
N GLY A 396 -29.63 17.25 8.89
CA GLY A 396 -28.61 18.28 8.63
C GLY A 396 -27.61 18.45 9.79
N ASP A 397 -27.51 19.67 10.31
CA ASP A 397 -26.62 20.01 11.42
C ASP A 397 -27.12 19.44 12.78
N GLU A 398 -28.39 19.01 12.86
CA GLU A 398 -28.99 18.33 14.04
C GLU A 398 -28.86 16.79 13.97
N GLY A 399 -28.42 16.23 12.84
CA GLY A 399 -28.22 14.78 12.68
C GLY A 399 -26.95 14.26 13.33
N LYS A 400 -26.80 12.93 13.40
CA LYS A 400 -25.55 12.29 13.83
C LYS A 400 -24.45 12.30 12.76
N ILE A 401 -23.22 12.38 13.23
CA ILE A 401 -22.00 12.31 12.43
C ILE A 401 -21.60 10.84 12.29
N LEU A 402 -21.79 10.25 11.12
CA LEU A 402 -21.66 8.82 10.86
C LEU A 402 -20.67 8.55 9.72
N ASN A 403 -19.86 7.48 9.87
CA ASN A 403 -18.83 7.12 8.89
C ASN A 403 -18.81 5.60 8.63
N VAL A 404 -19.22 5.19 7.43
CA VAL A 404 -19.25 3.80 6.96
C VAL A 404 -18.01 3.54 6.10
N LEU A 405 -17.05 2.77 6.63
CA LEU A 405 -15.69 2.66 6.08
C LEU A 405 -15.38 1.37 5.30
N ASP A 406 -16.04 0.23 5.55
CA ASP A 406 -15.80 -1.03 4.81
C ASP A 406 -17.07 -1.53 4.09
N ILE A 407 -17.40 -0.92 2.96
CA ILE A 407 -18.45 -1.41 2.07
C ILE A 407 -17.79 -2.10 0.87
N LYS A 408 -17.60 -3.41 1.00
CA LYS A 408 -17.06 -4.31 -0.03
C LYS A 408 -17.73 -4.09 -1.40
N ARG A 409 -16.93 -3.84 -2.44
CA ARG A 409 -17.41 -3.60 -3.82
C ARG A 409 -17.08 -4.77 -4.74
N ASP A 410 -18.11 -5.44 -5.23
CA ASP A 410 -17.97 -6.38 -6.34
C ASP A 410 -17.73 -5.66 -7.67
N GLY A 411 -16.99 -6.31 -8.58
CA GLY A 411 -16.80 -5.82 -9.95
C GLY A 411 -15.59 -6.44 -10.65
N ALA A 412 -15.40 -6.04 -11.90
CA ALA A 412 -14.14 -6.25 -12.60
C ALA A 412 -13.05 -5.37 -11.98
N ILE A 413 -11.83 -5.91 -11.87
CA ILE A 413 -10.65 -5.17 -11.43
C ILE A 413 -10.34 -4.07 -12.47
N GLU A 414 -10.20 -2.81 -12.04
CA GLU A 414 -9.94 -1.68 -12.95
C GLU A 414 -8.56 -1.80 -13.63
N ASP A 415 -8.54 -1.63 -14.95
CA ASP A 415 -7.31 -1.49 -15.74
C ASP A 415 -6.69 -0.12 -15.50
N HIS A 416 -5.46 -0.10 -14.98
CA HIS A 416 -4.74 1.14 -14.70
C HIS A 416 -3.24 0.96 -14.93
N PRO A 417 -2.55 1.92 -15.60
CA PRO A 417 -1.10 1.87 -15.76
C PRO A 417 -0.30 1.77 -14.45
N LEU A 418 -0.87 2.13 -13.31
CA LEU A 418 -0.20 2.08 -12.01
C LEU A 418 -0.38 0.74 -11.28
N PHE A 419 -1.32 -0.12 -11.68
CA PHE A 419 -1.72 -1.31 -10.91
C PHE A 419 -0.91 -2.52 -11.37
N THR A 420 0.38 -2.54 -11.04
CA THR A 420 1.32 -3.58 -11.52
C THR A 420 1.12 -4.92 -10.83
N ASP A 421 0.43 -4.95 -9.70
CA ASP A 421 -0.14 -6.14 -9.09
C ASP A 421 -1.27 -6.77 -9.90
N VAL A 422 -2.17 -5.96 -10.46
CA VAL A 422 -3.28 -6.41 -11.31
C VAL A 422 -2.74 -6.97 -12.62
N GLU A 423 -1.73 -6.31 -13.20
CA GLU A 423 -0.97 -6.79 -14.37
C GLU A 423 -0.32 -8.15 -14.07
N ALA A 424 0.50 -8.24 -13.01
CA ALA A 424 1.14 -9.49 -12.60
C ALA A 424 0.14 -10.62 -12.29
N TYR A 425 -1.00 -10.31 -11.65
CA TYR A 425 -2.06 -11.29 -11.38
C TYR A 425 -2.64 -11.88 -12.67
N ARG A 426 -2.91 -11.05 -13.68
CA ARG A 426 -3.44 -11.50 -14.98
C ARG A 426 -2.44 -12.39 -15.71
N GLU A 427 -1.19 -11.96 -15.76
CA GLU A 427 -0.10 -12.66 -16.44
C GLU A 427 0.27 -13.98 -15.74
N THR A 428 0.10 -14.07 -14.41
CA THR A 428 0.34 -15.30 -13.64
C THR A 428 -0.88 -16.22 -13.54
N LYS A 429 -2.07 -15.80 -13.98
CA LYS A 429 -3.32 -16.58 -13.86
C LYS A 429 -3.28 -17.94 -14.57
N ASN A 430 -2.49 -18.05 -15.63
CA ASN A 430 -2.28 -19.29 -16.39
C ASN A 430 -0.98 -20.01 -16.02
N CYS A 431 -0.15 -19.43 -15.13
CA CYS A 431 0.97 -20.14 -14.56
C CYS A 431 0.44 -21.19 -13.58
N ARG A 432 1.12 -22.34 -13.50
CA ARG A 432 0.86 -23.30 -12.43
C ARG A 432 1.23 -22.60 -11.12
N LEU A 433 0.27 -22.29 -10.25
CA LEU A 433 0.55 -21.80 -8.90
C LEU A 433 0.52 -22.98 -7.92
N PRO A 434 1.07 -22.85 -6.69
CA PRO A 434 1.17 -23.96 -5.73
C PRO A 434 -0.16 -24.68 -5.46
N PHE A 435 -1.28 -23.94 -5.44
CA PHE A 435 -2.64 -24.47 -5.24
C PHE A 435 -3.57 -24.22 -6.44
N GLY A 436 -3.01 -24.13 -7.66
CA GLY A 436 -3.80 -23.93 -8.88
C GLY A 436 -4.06 -22.47 -9.21
N GLN A 437 -5.17 -21.89 -8.74
CA GLN A 437 -5.56 -20.49 -9.03
C GLN A 437 -5.53 -19.63 -7.77
N PHE A 438 -4.92 -18.44 -7.88
CA PHE A 438 -4.97 -17.42 -6.83
C PHE A 438 -6.29 -16.64 -6.90
N PRO A 439 -7.09 -16.58 -5.82
CA PRO A 439 -8.24 -15.69 -5.76
C PRO A 439 -7.77 -14.26 -5.47
N PHE A 440 -7.89 -13.36 -6.46
CA PHE A 440 -7.56 -11.95 -6.26
C PHE A 440 -8.39 -11.34 -5.11
N PRO A 441 -7.77 -10.62 -4.15
CA PRO A 441 -8.46 -10.06 -2.99
C PRO A 441 -9.28 -8.81 -3.39
N ILE A 442 -10.35 -9.02 -4.15
CA ILE A 442 -11.13 -7.94 -4.77
C ILE A 442 -11.64 -6.92 -3.75
N HIS A 443 -12.01 -7.34 -2.54
CA HIS A 443 -12.55 -6.44 -1.51
C HIS A 443 -11.50 -5.53 -0.88
N ASP A 444 -10.25 -5.99 -0.71
CA ASP A 444 -9.13 -5.12 -0.34
C ASP A 444 -8.87 -4.08 -1.47
N HIS A 445 -9.07 -4.44 -2.73
CA HIS A 445 -8.76 -3.58 -3.89
C HIS A 445 -9.97 -2.78 -4.45
N ALA A 446 -11.16 -2.95 -3.86
CA ALA A 446 -12.39 -2.31 -4.32
C ALA A 446 -13.43 -2.19 -3.19
N TRP A 447 -13.70 -0.94 -2.81
CA TRP A 447 -14.66 -0.61 -1.75
C TRP A 447 -15.45 0.67 -2.06
N TRP A 448 -16.49 0.91 -1.26
CA TRP A 448 -17.22 2.17 -1.16
C TRP A 448 -17.09 2.75 0.26
N LEU A 449 -17.23 4.06 0.37
CA LEU A 449 -17.41 4.76 1.64
C LEU A 449 -18.72 5.54 1.59
N VAL A 450 -19.40 5.64 2.73
CA VAL A 450 -20.56 6.52 2.92
C VAL A 450 -20.36 7.28 4.22
N ALA A 451 -20.48 8.60 4.21
CA ALA A 451 -20.28 9.41 5.40
C ALA A 451 -21.26 10.59 5.43
N THR A 452 -21.80 10.93 6.60
CA THR A 452 -22.58 12.17 6.77
C THR A 452 -21.65 13.38 6.88
N LYS A 453 -22.21 14.59 6.88
CA LYS A 453 -21.46 15.85 7.01
C LYS A 453 -20.66 15.85 8.32
N ASP A 454 -19.49 16.48 8.30
CA ASP A 454 -18.55 16.66 9.41
C ASP A 454 -17.86 15.37 9.91
N ALA A 455 -18.16 14.20 9.32
CA ALA A 455 -17.46 12.95 9.63
C ALA A 455 -15.99 13.02 9.22
N ARG A 456 -15.08 12.81 10.17
CA ARG A 456 -13.63 12.80 9.96
C ARG A 456 -13.00 11.42 10.15
N HIS A 457 -11.78 11.26 9.68
CA HIS A 457 -10.89 10.16 10.06
C HIS A 457 -9.48 10.74 10.28
N GLY A 458 -8.87 10.42 11.43
CA GLY A 458 -7.59 10.98 11.87
C GLY A 458 -6.40 10.57 11.00
N TRP A 459 -5.21 11.00 11.40
CA TRP A 459 -3.97 10.74 10.69
C TRP A 459 -3.62 9.24 10.64
N HIS A 460 -3.55 8.68 9.45
CA HIS A 460 -3.22 7.26 9.25
C HIS A 460 -2.50 7.05 7.91
N VAL A 461 -2.05 5.82 7.69
CA VAL A 461 -1.43 5.31 6.46
C VAL A 461 -2.18 4.03 6.08
N ASP A 462 -2.48 3.86 4.80
CA ASP A 462 -3.17 2.66 4.31
C ASP A 462 -2.37 1.37 4.56
N PRO A 463 -3.06 0.23 4.79
CA PRO A 463 -2.44 -1.02 5.20
C PRO A 463 -1.50 -1.63 4.17
N ALA A 464 -0.70 -2.59 4.62
CA ALA A 464 0.11 -3.50 3.79
C ALA A 464 1.09 -2.83 2.80
N GLY A 465 1.31 -1.51 2.92
CA GLY A 465 2.13 -0.71 2.00
C GLY A 465 1.51 -0.54 0.61
N LEU A 466 0.19 -0.54 0.54
CA LEU A 466 -0.57 -0.30 -0.67
C LEU A 466 -0.58 1.20 -1.04
N CYS A 467 -0.70 1.47 -2.33
CA CYS A 467 -1.15 2.75 -2.87
C CYS A 467 -2.69 2.77 -2.84
N THR A 468 -3.28 3.95 -2.94
CA THR A 468 -4.75 4.11 -2.85
C THR A 468 -5.27 5.07 -3.91
N TYR A 469 -6.46 4.78 -4.42
CA TYR A 469 -7.27 5.75 -5.15
C TYR A 469 -8.63 5.93 -4.48
N ILE A 470 -9.17 7.14 -4.60
CA ILE A 470 -10.49 7.51 -4.10
C ILE A 470 -11.17 8.44 -5.10
N GLU A 471 -12.38 8.10 -5.52
CA GLU A 471 -13.23 8.91 -6.39
C GLU A 471 -14.47 9.34 -5.62
N VAL A 472 -14.69 10.65 -5.50
CA VAL A 472 -15.91 11.20 -4.92
C VAL A 472 -17.03 11.04 -5.93
N VAL A 473 -18.06 10.28 -5.59
CA VAL A 473 -19.22 10.04 -6.46
C VAL A 473 -20.32 11.05 -6.16
N VAL A 474 -20.50 11.39 -4.89
CA VAL A 474 -21.49 12.32 -4.32
C VAL A 474 -20.84 13.11 -3.19
N GLY A 475 -21.26 14.35 -2.95
CA GLY A 475 -20.83 15.15 -1.79
C GLY A 475 -19.45 15.76 -1.97
N LEU A 476 -18.78 16.06 -0.85
CA LEU A 476 -17.47 16.72 -0.83
C LEU A 476 -16.57 16.09 0.25
N LYS A 477 -15.31 15.86 -0.09
CA LYS A 477 -14.26 15.38 0.83
C LYS A 477 -13.08 16.34 0.78
N LEU A 478 -12.59 16.77 1.95
CA LEU A 478 -11.29 17.40 2.07
C LEU A 478 -10.27 16.30 2.39
N TRP A 479 -9.26 16.13 1.53
CA TRP A 479 -8.19 15.17 1.74
C TRP A 479 -6.91 15.90 2.10
N ALA A 480 -6.42 15.69 3.33
CA ALA A 480 -5.24 16.33 3.86
C ALA A 480 -4.09 15.33 4.01
N ILE A 481 -2.89 15.79 3.74
CA ILE A 481 -1.65 15.00 3.73
C ILE A 481 -0.58 15.69 4.56
N ALA A 482 0.19 14.92 5.31
CA ALA A 482 1.39 15.42 5.94
C ALA A 482 2.48 15.62 4.88
N VAL A 483 3.22 16.72 4.98
CA VAL A 483 4.38 17.01 4.12
C VAL A 483 5.59 17.47 4.95
N PRO A 484 6.84 17.24 4.51
CA PRO A 484 8.01 17.64 5.27
C PRO A 484 8.02 19.18 5.48
N PRO A 485 8.42 19.66 6.67
CA PRO A 485 8.39 21.09 6.97
C PRO A 485 9.37 21.87 6.07
N PRO A 486 9.06 23.15 5.76
CA PRO A 486 9.90 23.99 4.91
C PRO A 486 11.30 24.11 5.48
N GLY A 487 12.31 23.83 4.64
CA GLY A 487 13.72 23.77 5.04
C GLY A 487 14.23 22.35 5.32
N SER A 488 13.37 21.32 5.38
CA SER A 488 13.80 19.92 5.38
C SER A 488 14.68 19.62 4.16
N LYS A 489 15.86 19.03 4.41
CA LYS A 489 16.78 18.54 3.37
C LYS A 489 16.51 17.08 2.97
N LYS A 490 15.59 16.41 3.69
CA LYS A 490 15.12 15.07 3.35
C LYS A 490 14.02 15.18 2.29
N ASP A 491 14.06 14.32 1.28
CA ASP A 491 12.91 14.06 0.42
C ASP A 491 11.77 13.38 1.22
N PRO A 492 10.52 13.38 0.73
CA PRO A 492 9.37 12.88 1.51
C PRO A 492 9.52 11.44 1.99
N ILE A 493 10.08 10.54 1.18
CA ILE A 493 10.32 9.14 1.59
C ILE A 493 11.41 9.02 2.65
N ALA A 494 12.54 9.74 2.54
CA ALA A 494 13.55 9.78 3.60
C ALA A 494 13.04 10.46 4.89
N PHE A 495 12.05 11.35 4.76
CA PHE A 495 11.40 12.03 5.88
C PHE A 495 10.42 11.08 6.58
N PHE A 496 9.31 10.69 5.96
CA PHE A 496 8.31 9.81 6.56
C PHE A 496 8.78 8.37 6.76
N GLY A 497 9.87 7.98 6.10
CA GLY A 497 10.53 6.71 6.40
C GLY A 497 11.41 6.72 7.64
N ASP A 498 11.67 7.88 8.23
CA ASP A 498 12.24 7.99 9.57
C ASP A 498 11.18 7.65 10.62
N LEU A 499 11.02 6.36 10.92
CA LEU A 499 9.89 5.88 11.71
C LEU A 499 9.89 6.39 13.16
N THR A 500 11.04 6.92 13.62
CA THR A 500 11.15 7.61 14.92
C THR A 500 10.20 8.82 15.02
N GLN A 501 9.75 9.38 13.90
CA GLN A 501 8.76 10.47 13.88
C GLN A 501 7.33 10.04 14.28
N PHE A 502 7.04 8.73 14.30
CA PHE A 502 5.78 8.16 14.80
C PHE A 502 5.95 7.52 16.18
N PHE A 503 7.17 7.52 16.74
CA PHE A 503 7.40 7.03 18.09
C PHE A 503 7.30 8.21 19.05
N LYS A 504 6.42 8.08 20.06
CA LYS A 504 6.22 9.03 21.18
C LYS A 504 5.72 10.43 20.79
N LYS A 505 4.67 10.87 21.49
CA LYS A 505 3.99 12.18 21.33
C LYS A 505 3.42 12.47 19.92
N TRP A 506 3.28 11.49 19.04
CA TRP A 506 2.37 11.65 17.90
C TRP A 506 0.99 11.25 18.39
N GLU A 507 -0.05 11.97 17.97
CA GLU A 507 -1.42 11.70 18.37
C GLU A 507 -2.30 11.71 17.12
N GLN A 508 -3.07 10.63 16.91
CA GLN A 508 -3.80 10.35 15.67
C GLN A 508 -4.79 11.47 15.29
N ASP A 509 -5.41 12.11 16.27
CA ASP A 509 -6.46 13.11 16.04
C ASP A 509 -5.98 14.57 16.19
N LYS A 510 -4.71 14.79 16.52
CA LYS A 510 -4.12 16.14 16.64
C LYS A 510 -3.40 16.57 15.38
N VAL A 511 -3.04 17.85 15.31
CA VAL A 511 -2.40 18.47 14.14
C VAL A 511 -0.97 17.99 13.88
N ASN A 512 -0.19 17.70 14.93
CA ASN A 512 1.22 17.29 14.85
C ASN A 512 2.11 18.31 14.07
N GLY A 513 1.78 19.61 14.17
CA GLY A 513 2.43 20.71 13.43
C GLY A 513 3.87 21.00 13.85
N GLU A 514 4.33 20.43 14.96
CA GLU A 514 5.74 20.41 15.35
C GLU A 514 6.57 19.41 14.53
N ARG A 515 5.93 18.46 13.84
CA ARG A 515 6.57 17.40 13.04
C ARG A 515 6.54 17.72 11.55
N TRP A 516 5.36 18.02 11.03
CA TRP A 516 5.12 18.19 9.60
C TRP A 516 4.27 19.43 9.31
N ARG A 517 4.11 19.76 8.03
CA ARG A 517 3.09 20.71 7.54
C ARG A 517 1.96 19.95 6.89
N ILE A 518 0.84 20.62 6.67
CA ILE A 518 -0.34 20.04 6.04
C ILE A 518 -0.51 20.66 4.65
N GLU A 519 -0.72 19.82 3.63
CA GLU A 519 -1.39 20.25 2.40
C GLU A 519 -2.75 19.55 2.33
N ALA A 520 -3.77 20.23 1.80
CA ALA A 520 -5.09 19.62 1.61
C ALA A 520 -5.72 20.05 0.29
N VAL A 521 -6.52 19.16 -0.30
CA VAL A 521 -7.26 19.41 -1.53
C VAL A 521 -8.74 19.04 -1.33
N LEU A 522 -9.63 19.94 -1.73
CA LEU A 522 -11.07 19.64 -1.79
C LEU A 522 -11.36 18.80 -3.03
N LEU A 523 -11.95 17.63 -2.83
CA LEU A 523 -12.39 16.71 -3.87
C LEU A 523 -13.89 16.89 -4.11
N ARG A 524 -14.26 17.19 -5.37
CA ARG A 524 -15.63 17.38 -5.84
C ARG A 524 -16.16 16.11 -6.54
N PRO A 525 -17.48 15.95 -6.75
CA PRO A 525 -18.02 14.80 -7.47
C PRO A 525 -17.37 14.64 -8.86
N GLY A 526 -16.81 13.46 -9.11
CA GLY A 526 -16.06 13.13 -10.33
C GLY A 526 -14.53 13.33 -10.22
N ASP A 527 -14.00 13.92 -9.15
CA ASP A 527 -12.56 13.95 -8.89
C ASP A 527 -12.09 12.58 -8.37
N LYS A 528 -11.01 12.04 -8.96
CA LYS A 528 -10.30 10.86 -8.47
C LYS A 528 -8.91 11.28 -7.97
N LEU A 529 -8.67 11.19 -6.66
CA LEU A 529 -7.35 11.30 -6.06
C LEU A 529 -6.65 9.93 -6.09
N ILE A 530 -5.34 9.91 -6.38
CA ILE A 530 -4.48 8.73 -6.36
C ILE A 530 -3.17 9.08 -5.65
N PHE A 531 -2.78 8.32 -4.63
CA PHE A 531 -1.61 8.59 -3.81
C PHE A 531 -0.77 7.34 -3.48
N HIS A 532 0.50 7.55 -3.10
CA HIS A 532 1.48 6.48 -2.87
C HIS A 532 1.28 5.83 -1.48
N PRO A 533 1.92 4.68 -1.21
CA PRO A 533 2.06 4.16 0.15
C PRO A 533 2.84 5.15 1.03
N LEU A 534 2.82 4.96 2.35
CA LEU A 534 3.44 5.87 3.33
C LEU A 534 2.82 7.28 3.38
N CYS A 535 1.71 7.53 2.67
CA CYS A 535 0.98 8.79 2.74
C CYS A 535 0.24 8.91 4.09
N VAL A 536 0.84 9.63 5.04
CA VAL A 536 0.18 10.01 6.30
C VAL A 536 -0.90 11.04 5.95
N HIS A 537 -2.17 10.68 6.15
CA HIS A 537 -3.29 11.48 5.69
C HIS A 537 -4.48 11.49 6.67
N SER A 538 -5.27 12.55 6.59
CA SER A 538 -6.47 12.81 7.38
C SER A 538 -7.58 13.28 6.45
N VAL A 539 -8.84 12.95 6.74
CA VAL A 539 -9.96 13.15 5.82
C VAL A 539 -11.15 13.76 6.56
N ILE A 540 -11.77 14.80 5.98
CA ILE A 540 -12.97 15.46 6.52
C ILE A 540 -14.10 15.44 5.47
N THR A 541 -15.32 15.11 5.90
CA THR A 541 -16.51 15.05 5.04
C THR A 541 -17.25 16.38 5.04
N ILE A 542 -16.89 17.25 4.11
CA ILE A 542 -17.39 18.63 3.99
C ILE A 542 -18.89 18.68 3.67
N ALA A 543 -19.37 17.73 2.87
CA ALA A 543 -20.78 17.49 2.62
C ALA A 543 -21.00 15.99 2.48
N SER A 544 -22.13 15.49 3.00
CA SER A 544 -22.44 14.04 3.07
C SER A 544 -22.14 13.34 1.74
N ALA A 545 -21.26 12.34 1.79
CA ALA A 545 -20.54 11.87 0.62
C ALA A 545 -20.69 10.37 0.40
N VAL A 546 -20.72 10.00 -0.87
CA VAL A 546 -20.51 8.62 -1.33
C VAL A 546 -19.23 8.61 -2.14
N CYS A 547 -18.27 7.79 -1.75
CA CYS A 547 -17.00 7.65 -2.45
C CYS A 547 -16.79 6.20 -2.86
N ARG A 548 -16.00 5.97 -3.91
CA ARG A 548 -15.52 4.64 -4.29
C ARG A 548 -14.00 4.65 -4.36
N GLY A 549 -13.35 3.67 -3.76
CA GLY A 549 -11.91 3.60 -3.75
C GLY A 549 -11.40 2.19 -3.94
N GLY A 550 -10.12 2.02 -3.66
CA GLY A 550 -9.44 0.76 -3.72
C GLY A 550 -7.94 0.92 -3.61
N HIS A 551 -7.30 -0.18 -3.24
CA HIS A 551 -5.86 -0.26 -3.07
C HIS A 551 -5.16 -0.89 -4.28
N PHE A 552 -3.84 -0.72 -4.41
CA PHE A 552 -2.99 -1.36 -5.43
C PHE A 552 -1.49 -1.25 -5.08
N TYR A 553 -0.64 -2.08 -5.67
CA TYR A 553 0.81 -1.88 -5.70
C TYR A 553 1.27 -1.30 -7.04
N CYS A 554 2.30 -0.42 -6.99
CA CYS A 554 2.93 0.17 -8.17
C CYS A 554 4.43 -0.09 -8.17
N SER A 555 4.94 -0.63 -9.28
CA SER A 555 6.35 -0.99 -9.53
C SER A 555 7.34 0.10 -9.12
N THR A 556 7.04 1.37 -9.42
CA THR A 556 7.92 2.53 -9.18
C THR A 556 7.90 3.07 -7.75
N THR A 557 7.01 2.61 -6.87
CA THR A 557 6.87 3.09 -5.48
C THR A 557 7.31 2.07 -4.42
N MET A 558 7.99 0.99 -4.80
CA MET A 558 8.29 -0.14 -3.89
C MET A 558 9.12 0.21 -2.64
N ALA A 559 9.93 1.28 -2.66
CA ALA A 559 10.57 1.80 -1.46
C ALA A 559 9.56 2.42 -0.46
N HIS A 560 8.51 3.09 -0.95
CA HIS A 560 7.39 3.57 -0.12
C HIS A 560 6.63 2.37 0.45
N THR A 561 6.31 1.35 -0.37
CA THR A 561 5.67 0.11 0.08
C THR A 561 6.48 -0.57 1.19
N ALA A 562 7.80 -0.75 1.00
CA ALA A 562 8.66 -1.37 2.01
C ALA A 562 8.66 -0.60 3.34
N THR A 563 8.76 0.72 3.27
CA THR A 563 8.72 1.59 4.46
C THR A 563 7.38 1.52 5.16
N SER A 564 6.30 1.67 4.40
CA SER A 564 4.92 1.62 4.88
C SER A 564 4.60 0.27 5.51
N LYS A 565 5.09 -0.85 4.96
CA LYS A 565 4.94 -2.18 5.57
C LYS A 565 5.61 -2.29 6.93
N VAL A 566 6.80 -1.72 7.12
CA VAL A 566 7.48 -1.71 8.43
C VAL A 566 6.77 -0.79 9.43
N LEU A 567 6.27 0.36 8.98
CA LEU A 567 5.44 1.23 9.82
C LEU A 567 4.14 0.54 10.27
N THR A 568 3.39 -0.07 9.35
CA THR A 568 2.16 -0.82 9.66
C THR A 568 2.41 -2.10 10.46
N LEU A 569 3.61 -2.70 10.37
CA LEU A 569 3.98 -3.85 11.19
C LEU A 569 4.15 -3.46 12.67
N LEU A 570 4.66 -2.26 12.93
CA LEU A 570 5.00 -1.80 14.28
C LEU A 570 3.87 -1.04 14.96
N LEU A 571 3.09 -0.25 14.21
CA LEU A 571 2.01 0.59 14.73
C LEU A 571 0.63 0.13 14.22
N GLU A 572 0.44 -1.17 14.01
CA GLU A 572 -0.77 -1.72 13.36
C GLU A 572 -2.10 -1.29 14.00
N ASN A 573 -2.08 -1.00 15.31
CA ASN A 573 -3.25 -0.64 16.11
C ASN A 573 -3.60 0.85 16.06
N THR A 574 -2.72 1.71 15.50
CA THR A 574 -2.84 3.17 15.56
C THR A 574 -2.51 3.90 14.26
N ILE A 575 -1.71 3.31 13.37
CA ILE A 575 -1.35 3.93 12.08
C ILE A 575 -2.20 3.46 10.89
N THR A 576 -2.98 2.39 11.04
CA THR A 576 -3.84 1.84 9.97
C THR A 576 -5.20 1.44 10.55
N ASN A 577 -6.24 1.55 9.74
CA ASN A 577 -7.64 1.28 10.12
C ASN A 577 -8.12 -0.13 9.72
N SER A 578 -7.32 -0.88 8.97
CA SER A 578 -7.70 -2.15 8.36
C SER A 578 -6.50 -3.09 8.19
N GLN A 579 -6.77 -4.37 7.90
CA GLN A 579 -5.76 -5.41 7.73
C GLN A 579 -5.97 -6.18 6.41
N HIS A 580 -5.00 -6.11 5.50
CA HIS A 580 -5.07 -6.71 4.16
C HIS A 580 -4.00 -7.79 3.96
N TYR A 581 -4.08 -8.88 4.74
CA TYR A 581 -3.08 -9.95 4.72
C TYR A 581 -2.99 -10.67 3.37
N ARG A 582 -4.12 -10.93 2.70
CA ARG A 582 -4.14 -11.58 1.37
C ARG A 582 -3.54 -10.69 0.29
N SER A 583 -3.75 -9.37 0.34
CA SER A 583 -3.12 -8.42 -0.60
C SER A 583 -1.59 -8.51 -0.59
N GLN A 584 -0.95 -8.85 0.54
CA GLN A 584 0.51 -9.04 0.59
C GLN A 584 1.03 -10.12 -0.36
N GLN A 585 0.19 -11.09 -0.75
CA GLN A 585 0.54 -12.17 -1.67
C GLN A 585 0.68 -11.68 -3.12
N LEU A 586 0.13 -10.50 -3.45
CA LEU A 586 0.36 -9.84 -4.74
C LEU A 586 1.81 -9.39 -4.93
N LEU A 587 2.57 -9.16 -3.85
CA LEU A 587 4.02 -8.96 -3.95
C LEU A 587 4.73 -10.25 -4.40
N GLN A 588 4.28 -11.40 -3.91
CA GLN A 588 4.80 -12.72 -4.28
C GLN A 588 4.44 -13.08 -5.74
N LEU A 589 3.24 -12.71 -6.19
CA LEU A 589 2.86 -12.85 -7.60
C LEU A 589 3.62 -11.90 -8.54
N GLN A 590 3.93 -10.66 -8.12
CA GLN A 590 4.77 -9.76 -8.90
C GLN A 590 6.19 -10.33 -9.11
N VAL A 591 6.86 -10.87 -8.08
CA VAL A 591 8.17 -11.51 -8.29
C VAL A 591 8.09 -12.82 -9.08
N ALA A 592 6.98 -13.57 -9.01
CA ALA A 592 6.74 -14.72 -9.86
C ALA A 592 6.55 -14.32 -11.34
N HIS A 593 5.82 -13.24 -11.59
CA HIS A 593 5.67 -12.64 -12.92
C HIS A 593 7.04 -12.18 -13.47
N HIS A 594 7.85 -11.51 -12.65
CA HIS A 594 9.21 -11.09 -13.02
C HIS A 594 10.10 -12.29 -13.37
N HIS A 595 10.02 -13.37 -12.58
CA HIS A 595 10.73 -14.62 -12.89
C HIS A 595 10.28 -15.18 -14.25
N ASN A 596 8.98 -15.18 -14.53
CA ASN A 596 8.45 -15.76 -15.76
C ASN A 596 8.85 -14.98 -17.00
N GLN A 597 8.82 -13.65 -16.95
CA GLN A 597 9.24 -12.81 -18.07
C GLN A 597 10.77 -12.81 -18.26
N LEU A 598 11.55 -12.65 -17.18
CA LEU A 598 13.00 -12.46 -17.29
C LEU A 598 13.78 -13.78 -17.35
N VAL A 599 13.32 -14.85 -16.70
CA VAL A 599 14.03 -16.13 -16.62
C VAL A 599 13.42 -17.18 -17.54
N CYS A 600 12.11 -17.36 -17.52
CA CYS A 600 11.47 -18.45 -18.25
C CYS A 600 11.17 -18.12 -19.72
N SER A 601 10.85 -16.86 -20.00
CA SER A 601 10.43 -16.37 -21.31
C SER A 601 11.33 -15.23 -21.81
N PRO A 602 12.66 -15.40 -21.98
CA PRO A 602 13.59 -14.32 -22.35
C PRO A 602 13.37 -13.71 -23.75
N ASN A 603 12.31 -14.12 -24.45
CA ASN A 603 11.81 -13.47 -25.66
C ASN A 603 10.68 -12.44 -25.38
N GLY A 604 10.23 -12.29 -24.12
CA GLY A 604 9.28 -11.26 -23.67
C GLY A 604 9.91 -9.85 -23.68
N MET A 605 9.10 -8.81 -23.56
CA MET A 605 9.51 -7.42 -23.89
C MET A 605 10.17 -6.71 -22.68
N GLY A 606 11.10 -7.40 -22.03
CA GLY A 606 12.07 -6.83 -21.09
C GLY A 606 11.46 -6.28 -19.80
N PHE A 607 12.07 -5.21 -19.28
CA PHE A 607 11.67 -4.58 -18.01
C PHE A 607 10.58 -3.51 -18.17
N GLU A 608 10.32 -3.05 -19.40
CA GLU A 608 9.30 -2.05 -19.70
C GLU A 608 7.89 -2.64 -19.52
N ASP A 609 7.69 -3.91 -19.92
CA ASP A 609 6.49 -4.72 -19.64
C ASP A 609 6.24 -4.90 -18.14
N LEU A 610 7.31 -5.05 -17.35
CA LEU A 610 7.24 -5.13 -15.89
C LEU A 610 6.98 -3.75 -15.24
N GLY A 611 6.82 -2.71 -16.06
CA GLY A 611 6.53 -1.35 -15.63
C GLY A 611 7.70 -0.60 -15.03
N TYR A 612 8.94 -0.89 -15.45
CA TYR A 612 10.14 -0.17 -15.01
C TYR A 612 10.83 0.56 -16.18
N CYS A 613 11.27 1.80 -15.93
CA CYS A 613 12.11 2.56 -16.87
C CYS A 613 13.53 2.70 -16.31
N PHE A 614 14.40 1.74 -16.65
CA PHE A 614 15.73 1.63 -16.06
C PHE A 614 16.73 2.73 -16.46
N ASP A 615 16.36 3.68 -17.32
CA ASP A 615 17.08 4.96 -17.45
C ASP A 615 17.17 5.71 -16.10
N GLN A 616 16.19 5.49 -15.21
CA GLN A 616 16.19 5.98 -13.84
C GLN A 616 16.64 4.87 -12.87
N PHE A 617 17.70 5.13 -12.08
CA PHE A 617 18.15 4.17 -11.06
C PHE A 617 17.12 3.96 -9.94
N SER A 618 16.19 4.90 -9.74
CA SER A 618 15.04 4.71 -8.84
C SER A 618 14.20 3.50 -9.20
N ASP A 619 14.04 3.22 -10.49
CA ASP A 619 13.19 2.13 -10.98
C ASP A 619 13.91 0.80 -10.80
N TRP A 620 15.22 0.75 -11.08
CA TRP A 620 16.07 -0.38 -10.72
C TRP A 620 16.04 -0.66 -9.20
N HIS A 621 16.17 0.38 -8.38
CA HIS A 621 16.11 0.25 -6.94
C HIS A 621 14.72 -0.25 -6.47
N SER A 622 13.62 0.22 -7.06
CA SER A 622 12.28 -0.26 -6.75
C SER A 622 12.06 -1.71 -7.18
N PHE A 623 12.60 -2.14 -8.33
CA PHE A 623 12.64 -3.54 -8.75
C PHE A 623 13.38 -4.41 -7.71
N ILE A 624 14.53 -3.95 -7.22
CA ILE A 624 15.30 -4.62 -6.16
C ILE A 624 14.52 -4.64 -4.83
N MET A 625 13.88 -3.55 -4.44
CA MET A 625 13.11 -3.49 -3.19
C MET A 625 11.91 -4.45 -3.17
N LEU A 626 11.25 -4.67 -4.30
CA LEU A 626 10.23 -5.71 -4.42
C LEU A 626 10.82 -7.11 -4.14
N HIS A 627 11.97 -7.45 -4.73
CA HIS A 627 12.64 -8.73 -4.50
C HIS A 627 13.14 -8.89 -3.05
N VAL A 628 13.60 -7.80 -2.43
CA VAL A 628 13.95 -7.75 -1.01
C VAL A 628 12.72 -8.01 -0.13
N MET A 629 11.59 -7.36 -0.40
CA MET A 629 10.34 -7.60 0.33
C MET A 629 9.83 -9.04 0.18
N ALA A 630 9.87 -9.60 -1.03
CA ALA A 630 9.50 -11.00 -1.24
C ALA A 630 10.41 -11.97 -0.47
N THR A 631 11.72 -11.72 -0.47
CA THR A 631 12.73 -12.50 0.27
C THR A 631 12.55 -12.42 1.78
N LEU A 632 12.09 -11.27 2.28
CA LEU A 632 11.77 -11.00 3.69
C LEU A 632 10.29 -11.27 4.03
N GLY A 633 9.53 -11.93 3.16
CA GLY A 633 8.07 -12.06 3.28
C GLY A 633 7.55 -12.40 4.68
N PRO A 634 7.98 -13.51 5.31
CA PRO A 634 7.60 -13.87 6.68
C PRO A 634 7.96 -12.81 7.74
N VAL A 635 9.05 -12.06 7.54
CA VAL A 635 9.48 -11.01 8.47
C VAL A 635 8.56 -9.79 8.41
N LEU A 636 7.86 -9.58 7.29
CA LEU A 636 7.00 -8.43 7.03
C LEU A 636 5.50 -8.73 7.16
N ASP A 637 5.15 -9.90 7.72
CA ASP A 637 3.78 -10.33 8.01
C ASP A 637 3.65 -10.56 9.53
N PRO A 638 2.82 -9.78 10.25
CA PRO A 638 2.74 -9.86 11.71
C PRO A 638 2.26 -11.24 12.21
N ARG A 639 1.57 -12.02 11.36
CA ARG A 639 1.10 -13.38 11.68
C ARG A 639 2.24 -14.39 11.84
N PHE A 640 3.48 -14.02 11.58
CA PHE A 640 4.65 -14.88 11.82
C PHE A 640 5.30 -14.64 13.19
N TYR A 641 4.78 -13.71 13.99
CA TYR A 641 5.32 -13.38 15.32
C TYR A 641 4.45 -13.98 16.44
N PRO A 642 5.00 -14.79 17.39
CA PRO A 642 4.20 -15.54 18.36
C PRO A 642 3.33 -14.73 19.31
N ASN A 643 3.68 -13.47 19.59
CA ASN A 643 2.87 -12.60 20.47
C ASN A 643 1.78 -11.84 19.71
N HIS A 644 1.74 -11.91 18.37
CA HIS A 644 0.72 -11.23 17.59
C HIS A 644 -0.63 -11.92 17.70
N ARG A 645 -1.72 -11.16 17.89
CA ARG A 645 -3.09 -11.70 18.02
C ARG A 645 -3.51 -12.66 16.89
N ASN A 646 -2.96 -12.51 15.69
CA ASN A 646 -3.28 -13.32 14.52
C ASN A 646 -2.19 -14.35 14.15
N TYR A 647 -1.27 -14.71 15.06
CA TYR A 647 -0.16 -15.64 14.79
C TYR A 647 -0.57 -16.97 14.12
N LEU A 648 -1.69 -17.56 14.56
CA LEU A 648 -2.19 -18.84 14.04
C LEU A 648 -3.15 -18.71 12.86
N THR A 649 -3.37 -17.51 12.30
CA THR A 649 -4.29 -17.31 11.15
C THR A 649 -3.59 -17.31 9.78
N ALA A 650 -2.26 -17.44 9.74
CA ALA A 650 -1.53 -17.68 8.49
C ALA A 650 -1.80 -19.10 8.00
N LEU A 651 -2.44 -19.22 6.83
CA LEU A 651 -2.83 -20.51 6.25
C LEU A 651 -1.66 -21.20 5.53
N GLU A 652 -1.78 -22.50 5.23
CA GLU A 652 -0.81 -23.22 4.38
C GLU A 652 -0.65 -22.57 3.01
N HIS A 653 -1.77 -22.10 2.42
CA HIS A 653 -1.77 -21.31 1.19
C HIS A 653 -0.82 -20.11 1.29
N ASP A 654 -0.88 -19.37 2.40
CA ASP A 654 -0.09 -18.16 2.60
C ASP A 654 1.39 -18.49 2.77
N CYS A 655 1.68 -19.49 3.61
CA CYS A 655 3.01 -20.02 3.85
C CYS A 655 3.73 -20.42 2.56
N VAL A 656 3.06 -21.23 1.73
CA VAL A 656 3.64 -21.75 0.50
C VAL A 656 3.70 -20.66 -0.59
N MET A 657 2.78 -19.68 -0.62
CA MET A 657 2.89 -18.51 -1.50
C MET A 657 4.09 -17.61 -1.15
N LEU A 658 4.39 -17.43 0.15
CA LEU A 658 5.60 -16.75 0.60
C LEU A 658 6.87 -17.52 0.18
N ALA A 659 6.89 -18.85 0.33
CA ALA A 659 8.01 -19.68 -0.13
C ALA A 659 8.18 -19.63 -1.66
N TYR A 660 7.10 -19.75 -2.43
CA TYR A 660 7.11 -19.67 -3.89
C TYR A 660 7.67 -18.33 -4.40
N GLY A 661 7.17 -17.20 -3.89
CA GLY A 661 7.64 -15.88 -4.29
C GLY A 661 9.06 -15.57 -3.80
N ARG A 662 9.46 -16.01 -2.59
CA ARG A 662 10.87 -15.95 -2.15
C ARG A 662 11.78 -16.74 -3.10
N GLY A 663 11.36 -17.93 -3.53
CA GLY A 663 12.10 -18.75 -4.50
C GLY A 663 12.25 -18.05 -5.85
N ALA A 664 11.14 -17.51 -6.37
CA ALA A 664 11.12 -16.71 -7.60
C ALA A 664 12.05 -15.50 -7.51
N ALA A 665 12.02 -14.77 -6.39
CA ALA A 665 12.88 -13.62 -6.17
C ALA A 665 14.36 -14.01 -6.17
N LEU A 666 14.75 -14.98 -5.34
CA LEU A 666 16.15 -15.43 -5.20
C LEU A 666 16.70 -16.01 -6.52
N GLN A 667 15.92 -16.83 -7.23
CA GLN A 667 16.37 -17.42 -8.49
C GLN A 667 16.49 -16.37 -9.60
N THR A 668 15.57 -15.39 -9.64
CA THR A 668 15.64 -14.26 -10.59
C THR A 668 16.88 -13.41 -10.34
N MET A 669 17.19 -13.06 -9.09
CA MET A 669 18.41 -12.32 -8.75
C MET A 669 19.67 -13.11 -9.10
N TYR A 670 19.75 -14.39 -8.71
CA TYR A 670 20.90 -15.27 -8.98
C TYR A 670 21.22 -15.47 -10.47
N LEU A 671 20.21 -15.37 -11.34
CA LEU A 671 20.37 -15.49 -12.79
C LEU A 671 20.55 -14.12 -13.49
N MET A 672 20.21 -13.02 -12.83
CA MET A 672 20.25 -11.66 -13.41
C MET A 672 21.62 -11.29 -14.00
N ASP A 673 22.70 -11.64 -13.30
CA ASP A 673 24.08 -11.41 -13.72
C ASP A 673 24.50 -12.19 -14.98
N ARG A 674 23.75 -13.26 -15.34
CA ARG A 674 24.02 -14.10 -16.51
C ARG A 674 23.09 -13.76 -17.68
N LEU A 675 21.84 -13.43 -17.38
CA LEU A 675 20.80 -13.18 -18.36
C LEU A 675 20.79 -11.73 -18.87
N THR A 676 21.39 -10.81 -18.10
CA THR A 676 21.43 -9.38 -18.46
C THR A 676 22.86 -8.87 -18.54
N CYS A 677 23.13 -7.97 -19.49
CA CYS A 677 24.40 -7.24 -19.57
C CYS A 677 24.40 -5.98 -18.68
N THR A 678 23.62 -5.98 -17.59
CA THR A 678 23.38 -4.81 -16.73
C THR A 678 24.63 -4.43 -15.96
N LYS A 679 25.01 -3.15 -16.04
CA LYS A 679 26.13 -2.58 -15.28
C LYS A 679 25.65 -1.38 -14.46
N LEU A 680 25.74 -1.49 -13.13
CA LEU A 680 25.28 -0.45 -12.21
C LEU A 680 26.46 0.44 -11.78
N CYS A 681 26.43 1.73 -12.10
CA CYS A 681 27.49 2.66 -11.69
C CYS A 681 27.00 3.52 -10.51
N LEU A 682 27.44 3.20 -9.30
CA LEU A 682 27.12 3.97 -8.10
C LEU A 682 27.84 5.33 -8.07
N PRO A 683 27.28 6.35 -7.37
CA PRO A 683 27.91 7.66 -7.24
C PRO A 683 29.29 7.52 -6.59
N GLY A 684 30.31 8.12 -7.20
CA GLY A 684 31.69 8.03 -6.72
C GLY A 684 32.42 6.72 -7.04
N SER A 685 31.77 5.74 -7.69
CA SER A 685 32.42 4.52 -8.19
C SER A 685 32.45 4.48 -9.72
N ASN A 686 33.65 4.39 -10.28
CA ASN A 686 33.84 4.05 -11.70
C ASN A 686 33.70 2.54 -11.97
N THR A 687 33.73 1.71 -10.93
CA THR A 687 33.60 0.25 -11.02
C THR A 687 32.12 -0.14 -11.08
N PRO A 688 31.67 -0.85 -12.13
CA PRO A 688 30.32 -1.39 -12.20
C PRO A 688 30.06 -2.43 -11.10
N ILE A 689 28.89 -2.35 -10.48
CA ILE A 689 28.39 -3.34 -9.53
C ILE A 689 27.44 -4.29 -10.24
N GLN A 690 27.51 -5.58 -9.88
CA GLN A 690 26.62 -6.63 -10.38
C GLN A 690 25.23 -6.51 -9.73
N PRO A 691 24.14 -6.77 -10.48
CA PRO A 691 22.78 -6.90 -9.93
C PRO A 691 22.68 -7.72 -8.65
N THR A 692 23.30 -8.90 -8.57
CA THR A 692 23.27 -9.73 -7.35
C THR A 692 23.91 -9.03 -6.15
N VAL A 693 25.07 -8.41 -6.32
CA VAL A 693 25.80 -7.73 -5.25
C VAL A 693 24.97 -6.58 -4.69
N TYR A 694 24.32 -5.79 -5.56
CA TYR A 694 23.45 -4.70 -5.13
C TYR A 694 22.17 -5.20 -4.44
N PHE A 695 21.57 -6.31 -4.91
CA PHE A 695 20.47 -6.98 -4.23
C PHE A 695 20.87 -7.46 -2.83
N GLU A 696 21.97 -8.21 -2.72
CA GLU A 696 22.48 -8.77 -1.46
C GLU A 696 22.84 -7.65 -0.45
N GLU A 697 23.44 -6.55 -0.90
CA GLU A 697 23.73 -5.38 -0.06
C GLU A 697 22.44 -4.69 0.43
N THR A 698 21.45 -4.54 -0.45
CA THR A 698 20.16 -3.90 -0.13
C THR A 698 19.35 -4.76 0.84
N LEU A 699 19.30 -6.07 0.63
CA LEU A 699 18.69 -7.06 1.53
C LEU A 699 19.33 -7.02 2.92
N LEU A 700 20.67 -7.01 2.98
CA LEU A 700 21.41 -6.92 4.25
C LEU A 700 21.15 -5.58 4.97
N LYS A 701 21.07 -4.46 4.24
CA LYS A 701 20.72 -3.15 4.82
C LYS A 701 19.28 -3.14 5.36
N GLN A 702 18.31 -3.69 4.63
CA GLN A 702 16.92 -3.81 5.07
C GLN A 702 16.79 -4.71 6.31
N ALA A 703 17.53 -5.82 6.37
CA ALA A 703 17.57 -6.71 7.54
C ALA A 703 18.13 -6.00 8.79
N ILE A 704 19.21 -5.22 8.65
CA ILE A 704 19.76 -4.42 9.75
C ILE A 704 18.78 -3.32 10.17
N TYR A 705 18.19 -2.60 9.22
CA TYR A 705 17.16 -1.58 9.47
C TYR A 705 15.99 -2.14 10.29
N LEU A 706 15.43 -3.30 9.92
CA LEU A 706 14.34 -3.95 10.67
C LEU A 706 14.69 -4.18 12.15
N VAL A 707 15.90 -4.67 12.45
CA VAL A 707 16.37 -4.83 13.83
C VAL A 707 16.53 -3.49 14.53
N GLN A 708 17.11 -2.49 13.87
CA GLN A 708 17.31 -1.17 14.44
C GLN A 708 15.98 -0.49 14.79
N VAL A 709 14.96 -0.59 13.93
CA VAL A 709 13.65 0.03 14.17
C VAL A 709 12.90 -0.72 15.28
N PHE A 710 12.94 -2.07 15.30
CA PHE A 710 12.39 -2.83 16.42
C PHE A 710 13.02 -2.42 17.77
N ASN A 711 14.34 -2.20 17.80
CA ASN A 711 15.00 -1.71 19.01
C ASN A 711 14.54 -0.29 19.39
N ALA A 712 14.39 0.60 18.40
CA ALA A 712 13.96 1.98 18.61
C ALA A 712 12.52 2.05 19.13
N ALA A 713 11.61 1.24 18.56
CA ALA A 713 10.26 1.05 19.09
C ALA A 713 10.30 0.55 20.54
N GLN A 714 11.03 -0.54 20.81
CA GLN A 714 11.15 -1.11 22.16
C GLN A 714 11.78 -0.17 23.20
N ALA A 715 12.55 0.85 22.78
CA ALA A 715 13.19 1.82 23.65
C ALA A 715 12.26 3.01 24.03
N GLU A 716 11.27 3.35 23.21
CA GLU A 716 10.37 4.49 23.47
C GLU A 716 9.12 4.13 24.27
N GLU A 717 8.91 2.84 24.59
CA GLU A 717 7.84 2.29 25.46
C GLU A 717 6.43 2.84 25.13
N THR A 718 6.19 3.07 23.84
CA THR A 718 4.95 3.64 23.29
C THR A 718 3.84 2.58 23.38
N ARG A 719 2.71 2.89 24.03
CA ARG A 719 1.58 1.96 24.29
C ARG A 719 0.91 1.51 22.98
N GLU A 720 1.07 2.33 21.95
CA GLU A 720 0.45 2.30 20.64
C GLU A 720 1.10 1.33 19.65
N PHE A 721 2.18 0.64 20.05
CA PHE A 721 2.77 -0.42 19.24
C PHE A 721 1.84 -1.64 19.11
N SER A 722 2.01 -2.38 18.02
CA SER A 722 1.53 -3.76 17.85
C SER A 722 1.91 -4.64 19.06
N ASP A 723 1.23 -5.78 19.24
CA ASP A 723 1.52 -6.75 20.32
C ASP A 723 2.95 -7.37 20.27
N LEU A 724 3.75 -6.99 19.26
CA LEU A 724 5.16 -7.33 19.04
C LEU A 724 6.05 -6.67 20.11
N ARG A 725 6.30 -7.40 21.20
CA ARG A 725 6.99 -6.91 22.40
C ARG A 725 8.49 -7.25 22.38
N LYS A 726 9.19 -6.94 23.48
CA LYS A 726 10.61 -7.30 23.72
C LYS A 726 10.87 -8.82 23.50
N SER A 727 9.86 -9.66 23.71
CA SER A 727 9.82 -11.11 23.45
C SER A 727 9.99 -11.52 21.98
N ASP A 728 9.61 -10.66 21.03
CA ASP A 728 9.62 -10.99 19.59
C ASP A 728 10.94 -10.66 18.90
N ARG A 729 11.83 -9.89 19.55
CA ARG A 729 13.14 -9.52 19.00
C ARG A 729 14.04 -10.73 18.70
N PRO A 730 14.16 -11.77 19.55
CA PRO A 730 14.87 -13.00 19.20
C PRO A 730 14.26 -13.71 17.99
N HIS A 731 12.93 -13.69 17.87
CA HIS A 731 12.19 -14.28 16.75
C HIS A 731 12.51 -13.54 15.44
N LEU A 732 12.45 -12.20 15.44
CA LEU A 732 12.87 -11.34 14.33
C LEU A 732 14.29 -11.67 13.84
N ILE A 733 15.26 -11.69 14.77
CA ILE A 733 16.67 -11.95 14.44
C ILE A 733 16.85 -13.34 13.81
N ARG A 734 16.08 -14.33 14.28
CA ARG A 734 16.07 -15.67 13.72
C ARG A 734 15.48 -15.69 12.31
N MET A 735 14.29 -15.13 12.08
CA MET A 735 13.68 -15.09 10.74
C MET A 735 14.55 -14.33 9.73
N LEU A 736 15.20 -13.24 10.15
CA LEU A 736 16.18 -12.51 9.33
C LEU A 736 17.41 -13.37 9.00
N THR A 737 17.92 -14.13 9.97
CA THR A 737 19.03 -15.07 9.76
C THR A 737 18.63 -16.18 8.77
N GLU A 738 17.42 -16.72 8.90
CA GLU A 738 16.85 -17.75 8.01
C GLU A 738 16.65 -17.20 6.58
N ALA A 739 16.11 -15.98 6.43
CA ALA A 739 15.94 -15.32 5.13
C ALA A 739 17.28 -15.08 4.41
N LEU A 740 18.30 -14.59 5.13
CA LEU A 740 19.66 -14.39 4.63
C LEU A 740 20.43 -15.71 4.40
N GLY A 741 19.99 -16.82 4.99
CA GLY A 741 20.65 -18.13 4.97
C GLY A 741 20.85 -18.77 3.60
N HIS A 742 20.23 -18.24 2.54
CA HIS A 742 20.52 -18.62 1.15
C HIS A 742 21.98 -18.30 0.72
N ARG A 743 22.69 -17.47 1.50
CA ARG A 743 24.11 -17.16 1.36
C ARG A 743 24.79 -17.09 2.73
N GLY A 744 25.72 -18.01 3.02
CA GLY A 744 26.42 -18.06 4.29
C GLY A 744 27.14 -16.76 4.68
N HIS A 745 27.73 -16.04 3.71
CA HIS A 745 28.42 -14.77 3.98
C HIS A 745 27.47 -13.66 4.45
N LEU A 746 26.21 -13.64 4.00
CA LEU A 746 25.23 -12.64 4.44
C LEU A 746 24.86 -12.83 5.90
N VAL A 747 24.74 -14.08 6.37
CA VAL A 747 24.53 -14.38 7.80
C VAL A 747 25.72 -13.91 8.64
N THR A 748 26.96 -14.16 8.17
CA THR A 748 28.17 -13.68 8.85
C THR A 748 28.22 -12.15 8.91
N LEU A 749 27.98 -11.46 7.79
CA LEU A 749 27.95 -10.00 7.73
C LEU A 749 26.82 -9.39 8.57
N PHE A 750 25.65 -10.04 8.62
CA PHE A 750 24.53 -9.62 9.46
C PHE A 750 24.88 -9.72 10.94
N LYS A 751 25.42 -10.86 11.39
CA LYS A 751 25.90 -11.05 12.76
C LYS A 751 27.02 -10.06 13.14
N GLN A 752 27.97 -9.82 12.23
CA GLN A 752 29.07 -8.87 12.42
C GLN A 752 28.59 -7.41 12.49
N ARG A 753 27.58 -7.03 11.69
CA ARG A 753 26.98 -5.69 11.78
C ARG A 753 26.15 -5.55 13.05
N LEU A 754 25.37 -6.58 13.42
CA LEU A 754 24.56 -6.61 14.63
C LEU A 754 25.41 -6.53 15.91
N SER A 755 26.57 -7.19 15.97
CA SER A 755 27.49 -7.08 17.11
C SER A 755 28.23 -5.73 17.21
N ARG A 756 28.20 -4.93 16.14
CA ARG A 756 28.71 -3.55 16.10
C ARG A 756 27.63 -2.50 16.37
N LEU A 757 26.35 -2.88 16.43
CA LEU A 757 25.29 -1.97 16.85
C LEU A 757 25.39 -1.77 18.37
N ASP A 758 25.70 -0.54 18.79
CA ASP A 758 25.61 -0.18 20.19
C ASP A 758 24.14 -0.11 20.62
N LEU A 759 23.66 -1.21 21.19
CA LEU A 759 22.29 -1.35 21.69
C LEU A 759 22.01 -0.48 22.94
N SER A 760 23.04 0.10 23.58
CA SER A 760 22.89 1.08 24.65
C SER A 760 22.76 2.52 24.12
N GLN A 761 23.18 2.76 22.87
CA GLN A 761 23.05 4.03 22.15
C GLN A 761 21.96 4.00 21.07
N VAL A 762 20.86 3.25 21.29
CA VAL A 762 19.62 3.38 20.49
C VAL A 762 18.88 4.68 20.86
N LYS A 763 19.57 5.81 20.64
CA LYS A 763 18.91 7.10 20.43
C LYS A 763 18.24 7.07 19.05
N ALA A 764 17.21 7.89 18.88
CA ALA A 764 16.51 8.15 17.63
C ALA A 764 17.43 8.72 16.53
N THR A 765 18.31 7.87 16.01
CA THR A 765 19.07 8.10 14.80
C THR A 765 18.12 7.90 13.64
N PRO A 766 18.03 8.84 12.68
CA PRO A 766 17.18 8.70 11.51
C PRO A 766 17.39 7.36 10.79
N GLN A 767 16.39 6.49 10.90
CA GLN A 767 16.40 5.18 10.27
C GLN A 767 15.33 5.19 9.19
N CYS A 768 15.76 5.11 7.94
CA CYS A 768 14.89 4.87 6.79
C CYS A 768 15.31 3.55 6.13
N VAL A 769 14.39 2.94 5.36
CA VAL A 769 14.73 1.83 4.46
C VAL A 769 15.91 2.20 3.55
N PRO A 770 16.60 1.22 2.94
CA PRO A 770 17.56 1.52 1.88
C PRO A 770 16.87 2.33 0.78
N LEU A 771 17.45 3.47 0.41
CA LEU A 771 16.99 4.31 -0.70
C LEU A 771 17.97 4.26 -1.87
N ALA A 772 17.46 4.57 -3.07
CA ALA A 772 18.27 4.81 -4.26
C ALA A 772 19.34 5.89 -3.97
N PRO A 773 20.65 5.62 -4.14
CA PRO A 773 21.68 6.62 -3.84
C PRO A 773 21.55 7.84 -4.76
N LYS A 774 21.68 9.04 -4.20
CA LYS A 774 21.49 10.29 -4.95
C LYS A 774 22.59 10.48 -6.02
N GLY A 775 22.19 10.83 -7.23
CA GLY A 775 23.10 10.99 -8.37
C GLY A 775 23.51 9.70 -9.09
N THR A 776 22.94 8.55 -8.73
CA THR A 776 23.23 7.28 -9.42
C THR A 776 22.72 7.31 -10.85
N LYS A 777 23.50 6.78 -11.79
CA LYS A 777 23.08 6.56 -13.18
C LYS A 777 23.09 5.07 -13.47
N THR A 778 22.00 4.53 -14.01
CA THR A 778 22.02 3.21 -14.62
C THR A 778 22.83 3.30 -15.90
N VAL A 779 23.87 2.48 -16.07
CA VAL A 779 24.72 2.52 -17.26
C VAL A 779 24.47 1.27 -18.09
N ARG A 780 23.43 1.39 -18.93
CA ARG A 780 23.06 0.47 -20.01
C ARG A 780 22.42 -0.84 -19.53
N VAL A 781 21.23 -1.09 -20.05
CA VAL A 781 20.59 -2.41 -20.08
C VAL A 781 20.48 -2.81 -21.56
N PRO A 782 21.53 -3.39 -22.16
CA PRO A 782 21.40 -4.00 -23.47
C PRO A 782 20.33 -5.08 -23.40
N ARG A 783 19.46 -5.10 -24.42
CA ARG A 783 18.45 -6.14 -24.71
C ARG A 783 18.90 -7.50 -24.19
N MET A 784 18.04 -8.18 -23.42
CA MET A 784 18.33 -9.52 -22.89
C MET A 784 18.85 -10.39 -24.03
N MET A 785 20.07 -10.92 -23.88
CA MET A 785 20.63 -11.81 -24.88
C MET A 785 19.76 -13.07 -24.86
N PRO A 786 19.16 -13.50 -25.99
CA PRO A 786 18.40 -14.75 -26.03
C PRO A 786 19.37 -15.90 -25.70
N GLY A 787 19.30 -16.37 -24.45
CA GLY A 787 20.30 -17.25 -23.86
C GLY A 787 20.42 -18.56 -24.62
N GLY A 788 21.65 -18.98 -24.86
CA GLY A 788 21.94 -20.24 -25.55
C GLY A 788 21.31 -21.45 -24.87
N SER A 789 20.52 -22.20 -25.64
CA SER A 789 20.13 -23.62 -25.52
C SER A 789 19.42 -24.15 -24.26
N ASN A 790 19.45 -23.51 -23.09
CA ASN A 790 18.74 -24.03 -21.90
C ASN A 790 17.50 -23.19 -21.57
N LYS A 791 16.34 -23.60 -22.10
CA LYS A 791 15.03 -23.05 -21.68
C LYS A 791 14.75 -23.42 -20.22
N ILE A 792 14.91 -22.46 -19.31
CA ILE A 792 14.47 -22.62 -17.92
C ILE A 792 12.93 -22.57 -17.93
N THR A 793 12.28 -23.68 -17.62
CA THR A 793 10.81 -23.72 -17.52
C THR A 793 10.36 -23.27 -16.14
N HIS A 794 9.17 -22.66 -16.06
CA HIS A 794 8.54 -22.35 -14.78
C HIS A 794 8.18 -23.64 -14.04
N ASP A 795 8.83 -23.89 -12.89
CA ASP A 795 8.53 -25.01 -11.98
C ASP A 795 8.23 -24.47 -10.57
N PRO A 796 6.95 -24.38 -10.18
CA PRO A 796 6.56 -23.93 -8.84
C PRO A 796 7.12 -24.82 -7.75
N ASP A 797 7.22 -26.13 -7.98
CA ASP A 797 7.71 -27.07 -6.97
C ASP A 797 9.20 -26.85 -6.72
N ALA A 798 9.98 -26.47 -7.75
CA ALA A 798 11.37 -26.05 -7.60
C ALA A 798 11.50 -24.69 -6.92
N LEU A 799 10.66 -23.71 -7.30
CA LEU A 799 10.65 -22.37 -6.69
C LEU A 799 10.31 -22.43 -5.20
N ILE A 800 9.25 -23.16 -4.82
CA ILE A 800 8.92 -23.43 -3.40
C ILE A 800 10.12 -24.06 -2.70
N ARG A 801 10.70 -25.16 -3.23
CA ARG A 801 11.87 -25.81 -2.61
C ARG A 801 13.07 -24.87 -2.43
N PHE A 802 13.30 -23.94 -3.36
CA PHE A 802 14.39 -22.97 -3.29
C PHE A 802 14.09 -21.81 -2.32
N GLY A 803 12.81 -21.44 -2.20
CA GLY A 803 12.34 -20.37 -1.33
C GLY A 803 11.96 -20.79 0.08
N LEU A 804 11.75 -22.08 0.35
CA LEU A 804 11.60 -22.62 1.70
C LEU A 804 12.85 -22.32 2.53
N THR A 805 12.64 -21.77 3.72
CA THR A 805 13.63 -21.76 4.80
C THR A 805 13.12 -22.63 5.94
N PRO A 806 14.00 -23.09 6.84
CA PRO A 806 13.58 -23.27 8.22
C PRO A 806 12.89 -21.98 8.68
N THR A 807 11.74 -22.10 9.35
CA THR A 807 11.10 -21.00 10.06
C THR A 807 10.55 -21.52 11.38
N LEU A 808 10.20 -20.62 12.28
CA LEU A 808 9.48 -20.98 13.51
C LEU A 808 7.97 -21.18 13.32
N HIS A 809 7.37 -20.67 12.24
CA HIS A 809 5.93 -20.88 12.00
C HIS A 809 5.61 -22.37 11.79
N PRO A 810 4.67 -22.97 12.54
CA PRO A 810 4.45 -24.41 12.55
C PRO A 810 4.18 -25.00 11.16
N ILE A 811 3.39 -24.30 10.33
CA ILE A 811 2.99 -24.79 9.01
C ILE A 811 4.18 -24.81 8.04
N LEU A 812 4.95 -23.72 7.95
CA LEU A 812 6.18 -23.69 7.15
C LEU A 812 7.22 -24.69 7.66
N ARG A 813 7.36 -24.86 8.98
CA ARG A 813 8.29 -25.83 9.57
C ARG A 813 7.92 -27.27 9.18
N ARG A 814 6.64 -27.63 9.33
CA ARG A 814 6.08 -28.92 8.91
C ARG A 814 6.29 -29.14 7.41
N TYR A 815 5.93 -28.17 6.57
CA TYR A 815 6.08 -28.28 5.12
C TYR A 815 7.56 -28.39 4.71
N HIS A 816 8.48 -27.67 5.36
CA HIS A 816 9.91 -27.84 5.17
C HIS A 816 10.39 -29.25 5.55
N GLN A 817 9.92 -29.82 6.66
CA GLN A 817 10.23 -31.21 7.04
C GLN A 817 9.70 -32.21 6.01
N GLU A 818 8.41 -32.15 5.67
CA GLU A 818 7.76 -33.06 4.72
C GLU A 818 8.36 -32.99 3.29
N VAL A 819 8.66 -31.77 2.79
CA VAL A 819 9.10 -31.58 1.39
C VAL A 819 10.62 -31.66 1.22
N VAL A 820 11.41 -31.17 2.18
CA VAL A 820 12.87 -31.09 2.08
C VAL A 820 13.56 -32.29 2.74
N VAL A 821 13.12 -32.71 3.93
CA VAL A 821 13.81 -33.77 4.70
C VAL A 821 13.45 -35.17 4.18
N VAL A 822 12.16 -35.50 4.07
CA VAL A 822 11.70 -36.84 3.64
C VAL A 822 12.18 -37.20 2.23
N LYS A 823 12.32 -36.21 1.33
CA LYS A 823 12.91 -36.43 -0.01
C LYS A 823 14.42 -36.62 0.03
N LYS A 824 15.15 -35.96 0.93
CA LYS A 824 16.59 -36.16 1.12
C LYS A 824 16.86 -37.56 1.65
N GLU A 825 16.06 -38.06 2.59
CA GLU A 825 16.12 -39.43 3.08
C GLU A 825 15.88 -40.43 1.95
N ARG A 826 14.78 -40.31 1.20
CA ARG A 826 14.50 -41.20 0.05
C ARG A 826 15.60 -41.19 -1.02
N ALA A 827 16.20 -40.04 -1.31
CA ALA A 827 17.33 -39.94 -2.23
C ALA A 827 18.58 -40.66 -1.69
N SER A 828 18.84 -40.57 -0.38
CA SER A 828 19.92 -41.32 0.29
C SER A 828 19.66 -42.84 0.24
N THR A 829 18.43 -43.29 0.49
CA THR A 829 18.07 -44.72 0.45
C THR A 829 18.23 -45.29 -0.97
N VAL A 830 17.82 -44.55 -2.00
CA VAL A 830 17.99 -44.97 -3.42
C VAL A 830 19.46 -44.95 -3.84
N GLY A 831 20.27 -44.00 -3.33
CA GLY A 831 21.71 -43.96 -3.59
C GLY A 831 22.48 -45.16 -3.02
N ILE A 832 22.08 -45.64 -1.84
CA ILE A 832 22.67 -46.83 -1.20
C ILE A 832 22.23 -48.12 -1.94
N GLY A 833 21.04 -48.14 -2.53
CA GLY A 833 20.52 -49.27 -3.32
C GLY A 833 21.11 -49.41 -4.74
N MET A 834 22.04 -48.55 -5.15
CA MET A 834 22.77 -48.65 -6.43
C MET A 834 24.27 -48.97 -6.27
N SER A 835 24.72 -49.30 -5.05
CA SER A 835 26.08 -49.74 -4.76
C SER A 835 26.14 -51.13 -4.09
N SER A 836 25.23 -52.03 -4.48
CA SER A 836 25.16 -53.43 -4.05
C SER A 836 25.05 -54.37 -5.26
#